data_AF-A0A238VDW8-F1
#
_entry.id   AF-A0A238VDW8-F1
#
_cell.length_a   1.000
_cell.length_b   1.000
_cell.length_c   1.000
_cell.angle_alpha   90.00
_cell.angle_beta   90.00
_cell.angle_gamma   90.00
#
_symmetry.space_group_name_H-M   'P 1'
#
loop_
_entity.id
_entity.type
_entity.pdbx_description
1 polymer ?
#
loop_
_entity_poly.entity_id
_entity_poly.type
_entity_poly.pdbx_seq_one_letter_code
_entity_poly.pdbx_strand_id
1 'polypeptide(L)'
;MVLSRLLRAGEGKLVKRLRRIADQVNALEEDVKSLSDAELQAKTEEFRKRHESGESLDDMLPEAFAVAREASQRVLGQRHFDVQVMGGAALHLGQVAEMKTGEGKTLTSVLTCYLNAISDRGVHVVTPNDYLAKRDSEWMGRVYRFLGLDVGVIMAQMPPKQRREAYNADITYGTNNEFGFDFLRDNMAWSLEECVQRGHNFAIVDEVDSILIDEARTPLLISGPADQSSRWYNEFARLAPMMSRDVHYEVDERKRAIGVTEAGVEFIEDQLGIENLYESANTPLVGYLNNALKVKELYQKDKDYIVRNGEVLIVDEFTGRVLAGRRFNEGLHQAIEAKEGVEIKAENQTLASITLQNYFRQYDKLAGMTGTAETEAAEFHQTYKLGVTPIPTNRPMIRVDQPDLIYKSEDAKFEAVAADIDQCYRRGQPVLVGTTSVERSERLSKLLVTRGVPHEVLNAKQHGKEASIIARAGRKGAVTVATNMAGRGTDIVLGGNPDIIADEVLRERGLDPVEHSEEYEAAWPKVLEEVSARSEAEADEVRELGGLYVLGTERHDARRIDNQLRGRSGRQGDPGESRFYLSLGDDLMRRFNAGMVERVMRTMRLPDDMPIEHKMVTKAIQSAQTQVEQQNMEIRKNVLKYDEVMNRQREVIYSERRRVLEGEDLREQARHMLRDVVTEYVTSETSEGYAEDWNHERLWTALKGLYPVSVTWDELCEKHPEMDGKVLLEELLEDAMAAYERREAEVDAVVGEGGMRELERRVVLSVLDRKWREHLYEMDYLKEGIGLRAMAQRDPAIEYQREGYDMFQAMLESLKEETVGYLFNLQVEKAEPDQVAPEEVTEVPAAGGSGDGKSAQGGKHATPPPPQPQAEDESVPAALRGKGLGNQRDRALTLSGPDESGDVSKRGAGAERDGSSAGAGGANSGSRRERRAAARAQAKKGKNRARR
;
A
#
# COMPACT_ATOMS: atom_id res chain seq x y z
N MET A 1 -13.50 17.66 30.40
CA MET A 1 -14.13 16.80 31.43
C MET A 1 -15.64 16.62 31.23
N VAL A 2 -16.42 17.67 30.90
CA VAL A 2 -17.88 17.53 30.66
C VAL A 2 -18.17 16.91 29.29
N LEU A 3 -17.50 17.36 28.22
CA LEU A 3 -17.61 16.73 26.88
C LEU A 3 -17.15 15.26 26.86
N SER A 4 -16.08 14.93 27.59
CA SER A 4 -15.58 13.55 27.70
C SER A 4 -16.57 12.63 28.45
N ARG A 5 -17.34 13.14 29.42
CA ARG A 5 -18.42 12.37 30.07
C ARG A 5 -19.64 12.20 29.17
N LEU A 6 -19.93 13.16 28.30
CA LEU A 6 -21.03 13.10 27.33
C LEU A 6 -20.77 12.10 26.20
N LEU A 7 -19.53 12.02 25.69
CA LEU A 7 -19.08 10.97 24.78
C LEU A 7 -19.07 9.58 25.47
N ARG A 8 -18.60 9.51 26.72
CA ARG A 8 -18.53 8.26 27.53
C ARG A 8 -19.87 7.77 28.09
N ALA A 9 -20.96 8.52 27.96
CA ALA A 9 -22.26 8.13 28.50
C ALA A 9 -22.84 6.88 27.82
N GLY A 10 -22.40 6.55 26.60
CA GLY A 10 -22.79 5.34 25.86
C GLY A 10 -21.92 4.11 26.10
N GLU A 11 -20.61 4.28 26.32
CA GLU A 11 -19.62 3.20 26.45
C GLU A 11 -19.97 2.22 27.58
N GLY A 12 -20.35 2.75 28.76
CA GLY A 12 -20.74 1.92 29.90
C GLY A 12 -22.01 1.09 29.67
N LYS A 13 -22.88 1.51 28.73
CA LYS A 13 -24.06 0.73 28.31
C LYS A 13 -23.67 -0.38 27.33
N LEU A 14 -22.76 -0.09 26.39
CA LEU A 14 -22.24 -1.08 25.45
C LEU A 14 -21.45 -2.17 26.15
N VAL A 15 -20.52 -1.82 27.05
CA VAL A 15 -19.75 -2.82 27.83
C VAL A 15 -20.68 -3.74 28.65
N LYS A 16 -21.78 -3.21 29.21
CA LYS A 16 -22.80 -4.04 29.87
C LYS A 16 -23.53 -4.97 28.90
N ARG A 17 -23.83 -4.52 27.68
CA ARG A 17 -24.40 -5.38 26.62
C ARG A 17 -23.43 -6.49 26.24
N LEU A 18 -22.16 -6.16 26.02
CA LEU A 18 -21.11 -7.13 25.69
C LEU A 18 -20.94 -8.18 26.80
N ARG A 19 -20.98 -7.76 28.08
CA ARG A 19 -20.96 -8.70 29.20
C ARG A 19 -22.15 -9.66 29.18
N ARG A 20 -23.36 -9.18 28.90
CA ARG A 20 -24.54 -10.06 28.77
C ARG A 20 -24.40 -11.06 27.63
N ILE A 21 -23.79 -10.66 26.51
CA ILE A 21 -23.49 -11.57 25.41
C ILE A 21 -22.50 -12.65 25.87
N ALA A 22 -21.45 -12.25 26.59
CA ALA A 22 -20.51 -13.22 27.17
C ALA A 22 -21.19 -14.19 28.15
N ASP A 23 -22.11 -13.70 28.99
CA ASP A 23 -22.91 -14.54 29.89
C ASP A 23 -23.80 -15.53 29.11
N GLN A 24 -24.38 -15.12 27.99
CA GLN A 24 -25.18 -15.99 27.11
C GLN A 24 -24.32 -17.08 26.44
N VAL A 25 -23.14 -16.71 25.94
CA VAL A 25 -22.18 -17.67 25.36
C VAL A 25 -21.72 -18.68 26.41
N ASN A 26 -21.43 -18.23 27.63
CA ASN A 26 -21.07 -19.09 28.75
C ASN A 26 -22.19 -20.08 29.11
N ALA A 27 -23.46 -19.67 28.99
CA ALA A 27 -24.59 -20.54 29.28
C ALA A 27 -24.74 -21.71 28.29
N LEU A 28 -24.19 -21.59 27.08
CA LEU A 28 -24.22 -22.60 26.02
C LEU A 28 -23.00 -23.55 26.05
N GLU A 29 -22.05 -23.33 26.94
CA GLU A 29 -20.77 -24.05 26.97
C GLU A 29 -20.95 -25.57 27.17
N GLU A 30 -21.82 -25.98 28.08
CA GLU A 30 -22.06 -27.41 28.35
C GLU A 30 -22.71 -28.13 27.17
N ASP A 31 -23.56 -27.43 26.41
CA ASP A 31 -24.23 -27.99 25.23
C ASP A 31 -23.20 -28.27 24.13
N VAL A 32 -22.32 -27.30 23.81
CA VAL A 32 -21.30 -27.46 22.76
C VAL A 32 -20.19 -28.43 23.16
N LYS A 33 -19.82 -28.48 24.44
CA LYS A 33 -18.79 -29.39 24.95
C LYS A 33 -19.21 -30.86 24.84
N SER A 34 -20.51 -31.14 24.90
CA SER A 34 -21.05 -32.48 24.75
C SER A 34 -21.01 -33.01 23.31
N LEU A 35 -20.84 -32.13 22.32
CA LEU A 35 -20.79 -32.49 20.90
C LEU A 35 -19.48 -33.20 20.56
N SER A 36 -19.56 -34.20 19.68
CA SER A 36 -18.38 -34.75 18.99
C SER A 36 -17.77 -33.75 18.02
N ASP A 37 -16.52 -33.99 17.57
CA ASP A 37 -15.85 -33.11 16.62
C ASP A 37 -16.63 -32.98 15.30
N ALA A 38 -17.21 -34.09 14.83
CA ALA A 38 -18.05 -34.10 13.62
C ALA A 38 -19.35 -33.30 13.81
N GLU A 39 -19.99 -33.38 14.98
CA GLU A 39 -21.18 -32.59 15.28
C GLU A 39 -20.86 -31.10 15.43
N LEU A 40 -19.70 -30.76 16.01
CA LEU A 40 -19.24 -29.39 16.16
C LEU A 40 -18.90 -28.75 14.81
N GLN A 41 -18.26 -29.51 13.90
CA GLN A 41 -18.02 -29.08 12.53
C GLN A 41 -19.33 -28.93 11.73
N ALA A 42 -20.30 -29.83 11.93
CA ALA A 42 -21.60 -29.78 11.26
C ALA A 42 -22.42 -28.52 11.61
N LYS A 43 -22.11 -27.84 12.72
CA LYS A 43 -22.75 -26.57 13.08
C LYS A 43 -22.55 -25.46 12.05
N THR A 44 -21.42 -25.45 11.34
CA THR A 44 -21.17 -24.44 10.30
C THR A 44 -22.22 -24.51 9.19
N GLU A 45 -22.51 -25.71 8.70
CA GLU A 45 -23.51 -25.94 7.65
C GLU A 45 -24.95 -25.68 8.16
N GLU A 46 -25.21 -25.99 9.44
CA GLU A 46 -26.47 -25.62 10.09
C GLU A 46 -26.68 -24.09 10.11
N PHE A 47 -25.65 -23.34 10.50
CA PHE A 47 -25.72 -21.88 10.54
C PHE A 47 -25.83 -21.24 9.15
N ARG A 48 -25.13 -21.77 8.13
CA ARG A 48 -25.27 -21.31 6.74
C ARG A 48 -26.73 -21.44 6.27
N LYS A 49 -27.35 -22.60 6.47
CA LYS A 49 -28.77 -22.84 6.13
C LYS A 49 -29.74 -21.92 6.88
N ARG A 50 -29.49 -21.68 8.17
CA ARG A 50 -30.28 -20.75 8.99
C ARG A 50 -30.17 -19.31 8.48
N HIS A 51 -28.96 -18.89 8.10
CA HIS A 51 -28.73 -17.57 7.52
C HIS A 51 -29.44 -17.40 6.17
N GLU A 52 -29.31 -18.39 5.28
CA GLU A 52 -30.02 -18.43 3.99
C GLU A 52 -31.55 -18.41 4.17
N SER A 53 -32.05 -18.97 5.28
CA SER A 53 -33.47 -18.95 5.65
C SER A 53 -33.92 -17.60 6.25
N GLY A 54 -33.02 -16.63 6.39
CA GLY A 54 -33.30 -15.26 6.82
C GLY A 54 -32.96 -14.92 8.27
N GLU A 55 -32.35 -15.84 9.03
CA GLU A 55 -31.87 -15.55 10.38
C GLU A 55 -30.65 -14.61 10.33
N SER A 56 -30.63 -13.60 11.22
CA SER A 56 -29.54 -12.62 11.24
C SER A 56 -28.29 -13.16 11.94
N LEU A 57 -27.11 -12.67 11.54
CA LEU A 57 -25.85 -13.01 12.24
C LEU A 57 -25.87 -12.55 13.71
N ASP A 58 -26.59 -11.47 14.02
CA ASP A 58 -26.74 -10.96 15.39
C ASP A 58 -27.46 -11.97 16.29
N ASP A 59 -28.47 -12.66 15.77
CA ASP A 59 -29.26 -13.65 16.51
C ASP A 59 -28.46 -14.94 16.75
N MET A 60 -27.67 -15.37 15.75
CA MET A 60 -26.80 -16.55 15.83
C MET A 60 -25.53 -16.33 16.66
N LEU A 61 -25.20 -15.08 17.00
CA LEU A 61 -23.93 -14.72 17.64
C LEU A 61 -23.60 -15.57 18.87
N PRO A 62 -24.49 -15.77 19.87
CA PRO A 62 -24.15 -16.54 21.06
C PRO A 62 -23.81 -18.00 20.76
N GLU A 63 -24.57 -18.65 19.87
CA GLU A 63 -24.37 -20.05 19.48
C GLU A 63 -23.07 -20.21 18.67
N ALA A 64 -22.86 -19.37 17.66
CA ALA A 64 -21.67 -19.39 16.83
C ALA A 64 -20.40 -19.12 17.64
N PHE A 65 -20.45 -18.22 18.61
CA PHE A 65 -19.31 -17.94 19.50
C PHE A 65 -19.02 -19.10 20.45
N ALA A 66 -20.05 -19.78 20.96
CA ALA A 66 -19.85 -20.98 21.78
C ALA A 66 -19.16 -22.10 20.98
N VAL A 67 -19.59 -22.32 19.73
CA VAL A 67 -18.97 -23.29 18.82
C VAL A 67 -17.52 -22.94 18.52
N ALA A 68 -17.23 -21.69 18.13
CA ALA A 68 -15.87 -21.25 17.83
C ALA A 68 -14.93 -21.30 19.04
N ARG A 69 -15.45 -21.01 20.24
CA ARG A 69 -14.70 -21.12 21.49
C ARG A 69 -14.33 -22.55 21.81
N GLU A 70 -15.28 -23.48 21.70
CA GLU A 70 -15.04 -24.89 21.96
C GLU A 70 -14.03 -25.47 20.95
N ALA A 71 -14.15 -25.11 19.68
CA ALA A 71 -13.17 -25.49 18.66
C ALA A 71 -11.76 -24.98 18.99
N SER A 72 -11.62 -23.74 19.45
CA SER A 72 -10.33 -23.19 19.91
C SER A 72 -9.75 -23.97 21.11
N GLN A 73 -10.59 -24.35 22.07
CA GLN A 73 -10.15 -25.17 23.20
C GLN A 73 -9.69 -26.57 22.76
N ARG A 74 -10.36 -27.20 21.79
CA ARG A 74 -9.99 -28.54 21.28
C ARG A 74 -8.71 -28.53 20.46
N VAL A 75 -8.58 -27.56 19.55
CA VAL A 75 -7.50 -27.50 18.57
C VAL A 75 -6.24 -26.85 19.14
N LEU A 76 -6.39 -25.70 19.80
CA LEU A 76 -5.26 -24.91 20.31
C LEU A 76 -4.98 -25.17 21.79
N GLY A 77 -5.92 -25.79 22.53
CA GLY A 77 -5.85 -25.89 23.99
C GLY A 77 -6.21 -24.58 24.71
N GLN A 78 -6.75 -23.60 23.98
CA GLN A 78 -6.98 -22.24 24.47
C GLN A 78 -8.48 -21.88 24.43
N ARG A 79 -9.14 -21.87 25.59
CA ARG A 79 -10.51 -21.39 25.77
C ARG A 79 -10.53 -19.87 25.85
N HIS A 80 -11.40 -19.22 25.07
CA HIS A 80 -11.57 -17.77 25.15
C HIS A 80 -12.01 -17.31 26.56
N PHE A 81 -11.37 -16.28 27.09
CA PHE A 81 -11.82 -15.57 28.29
C PHE A 81 -13.09 -14.76 28.01
N ASP A 82 -13.85 -14.43 29.06
CA ASP A 82 -15.07 -13.62 28.93
C ASP A 82 -14.78 -12.26 28.28
N VAL A 83 -13.63 -11.65 28.59
CA VAL A 83 -13.20 -10.39 27.97
C VAL A 83 -12.88 -10.54 26.49
N GLN A 84 -12.42 -11.71 26.04
CA GLN A 84 -12.20 -12.00 24.62
C GLN A 84 -13.54 -12.20 23.91
N VAL A 85 -14.52 -12.87 24.54
CA VAL A 85 -15.89 -12.96 24.03
C VAL A 85 -16.53 -11.56 23.90
N MET A 86 -16.34 -10.69 24.89
CA MET A 86 -16.75 -9.29 24.82
C MET A 86 -16.07 -8.53 23.68
N GLY A 87 -14.76 -8.73 23.48
CA GLY A 87 -14.00 -8.14 22.38
C GLY A 87 -14.50 -8.60 21.02
N GLY A 88 -14.72 -9.90 20.83
CA GLY A 88 -15.25 -10.47 19.59
C GLY A 88 -16.65 -9.94 19.25
N ALA A 89 -17.50 -9.76 20.27
CA ALA A 89 -18.82 -9.18 20.08
C ALA A 89 -18.73 -7.69 19.71
N ALA A 90 -17.78 -6.94 20.27
CA ALA A 90 -17.53 -5.55 19.88
C ALA A 90 -17.06 -5.45 18.42
N LEU A 91 -16.16 -6.34 17.98
CA LEU A 91 -15.73 -6.40 16.58
C LEU A 91 -16.90 -6.74 15.64
N HIS A 92 -17.78 -7.67 16.01
CA HIS A 92 -18.94 -8.01 15.19
C HIS A 92 -19.89 -6.83 14.99
N LEU A 93 -20.04 -5.99 16.01
CA LEU A 93 -20.85 -4.76 16.01
C LEU A 93 -20.19 -3.58 15.28
N GLY A 94 -19.08 -3.80 14.56
CA GLY A 94 -18.37 -2.75 13.82
C GLY A 94 -17.71 -1.71 14.73
N GLN A 95 -17.14 -2.15 15.85
CA GLN A 95 -16.41 -1.29 16.78
C GLN A 95 -14.91 -1.59 16.76
N VAL A 96 -14.12 -0.64 17.26
CA VAL A 96 -12.75 -0.87 17.66
C VAL A 96 -12.73 -1.45 19.08
N ALA A 97 -12.28 -2.69 19.23
CA ALA A 97 -12.07 -3.31 20.52
C ALA A 97 -10.70 -2.91 21.08
N GLU A 98 -10.67 -2.02 22.08
CA GLU A 98 -9.42 -1.70 22.77
C GLU A 98 -9.12 -2.76 23.84
N MET A 99 -8.21 -3.67 23.51
CA MET A 99 -7.75 -4.78 24.34
C MET A 99 -6.24 -4.67 24.56
N LYS A 100 -5.81 -4.60 25.82
CA LYS A 100 -4.38 -4.43 26.15
C LYS A 100 -3.54 -5.58 25.58
N THR A 101 -2.27 -5.32 25.34
CA THR A 101 -1.33 -6.30 24.77
C THR A 101 -1.26 -7.53 25.70
N GLY A 102 -1.30 -8.74 25.13
CA GLY A 102 -1.37 -9.98 25.91
C GLY A 102 -2.78 -10.40 26.36
N GLU A 103 -3.85 -9.68 26.00
CA GLU A 103 -5.24 -10.15 26.20
C GLU A 103 -5.70 -11.14 25.12
N GLY A 104 -4.85 -11.50 24.16
CA GLY A 104 -5.16 -12.46 23.09
C GLY A 104 -6.04 -11.87 21.97
N LYS A 105 -5.58 -10.78 21.34
CA LYS A 105 -6.28 -10.11 20.22
C LYS A 105 -6.50 -11.05 19.03
N THR A 106 -5.45 -11.73 18.59
CA THR A 106 -5.49 -12.72 17.48
C THR A 106 -6.51 -13.83 17.74
N LEU A 107 -6.52 -14.40 18.96
CA LEU A 107 -7.50 -15.41 19.34
C LEU A 107 -8.92 -14.84 19.41
N THR A 108 -9.07 -13.60 19.87
CA THR A 108 -10.37 -12.91 19.95
C THR A 108 -11.02 -12.74 18.57
N SER A 109 -10.24 -12.44 17.53
CA SER A 109 -10.79 -12.31 16.17
C SER A 109 -11.40 -13.61 15.63
N VAL A 110 -11.02 -14.78 16.15
CA VAL A 110 -11.58 -16.08 15.73
C VAL A 110 -13.10 -16.11 15.81
N LEU A 111 -13.66 -15.63 16.92
CA LEU A 111 -15.10 -15.61 17.16
C LEU A 111 -15.83 -14.79 16.09
N THR A 112 -15.31 -13.59 15.82
CA THR A 112 -15.93 -12.65 14.90
C THR A 112 -15.76 -13.07 13.44
N CYS A 113 -14.57 -13.54 13.05
CA CYS A 113 -14.35 -14.03 11.69
C CYS A 113 -15.25 -15.22 11.39
N TYR A 114 -15.32 -16.21 12.29
CA TYR A 114 -16.18 -17.39 12.13
C TYR A 114 -17.65 -16.99 11.91
N LEU A 115 -18.20 -16.14 12.78
CA LEU A 115 -19.60 -15.69 12.65
C LEU A 115 -19.86 -14.97 11.33
N ASN A 116 -18.98 -14.08 10.88
CA ASN A 116 -19.20 -13.32 9.65
C ASN A 116 -18.91 -14.13 8.37
N ALA A 117 -18.05 -15.15 8.47
CA ALA A 117 -17.77 -16.09 7.38
C ALA A 117 -18.98 -16.95 7.01
N ILE A 118 -19.93 -17.17 7.93
CA ILE A 118 -21.21 -17.88 7.67
C ILE A 118 -22.00 -17.25 6.52
N SER A 119 -21.81 -15.95 6.25
CA SER A 119 -22.47 -15.27 5.13
C SER A 119 -21.93 -15.62 3.75
N ASP A 120 -20.81 -16.35 3.65
CA ASP A 120 -20.14 -16.74 2.40
C ASP A 120 -19.63 -15.58 1.52
N ARG A 121 -19.74 -14.34 2.00
CA ARG A 121 -19.30 -13.11 1.30
C ARG A 121 -17.83 -12.73 1.57
N GLY A 122 -17.09 -13.57 2.29
CA GLY A 122 -15.68 -13.36 2.63
C GLY A 122 -15.44 -12.40 3.81
N VAL A 123 -14.36 -12.66 4.56
CA VAL A 123 -13.88 -11.80 5.66
C VAL A 123 -12.39 -11.48 5.44
N HIS A 124 -12.03 -10.20 5.45
CA HIS A 124 -10.64 -9.77 5.35
C HIS A 124 -10.05 -9.45 6.73
N VAL A 125 -8.96 -10.12 7.09
CA VAL A 125 -8.19 -9.84 8.32
C VAL A 125 -6.90 -9.12 7.93
N VAL A 126 -6.80 -7.85 8.30
CA VAL A 126 -5.67 -7.00 7.92
C VAL A 126 -4.68 -6.93 9.06
N THR A 127 -3.42 -7.23 8.77
CA THR A 127 -2.30 -7.17 9.72
C THR A 127 -1.23 -6.18 9.23
N PRO A 128 -0.31 -5.71 10.11
CA PRO A 128 0.72 -4.75 9.73
C PRO A 128 1.78 -5.25 8.73
N ASN A 129 2.02 -6.56 8.65
CA ASN A 129 3.03 -7.13 7.75
C ASN A 129 2.74 -8.57 7.34
N ASP A 130 3.36 -9.02 6.24
CA ASP A 130 3.16 -10.34 5.64
C ASP A 130 3.51 -11.49 6.59
N TYR A 131 4.47 -11.29 7.51
CA TYR A 131 4.82 -12.31 8.50
C TYR A 131 3.66 -12.58 9.47
N LEU A 132 3.03 -11.53 9.98
CA LEU A 132 1.87 -11.66 10.87
C LEU A 132 0.67 -12.22 10.12
N ALA A 133 0.42 -11.77 8.88
CA ALA A 133 -0.64 -12.32 8.03
C ALA A 133 -0.50 -13.84 7.87
N LYS A 134 0.70 -14.30 7.47
CA LYS A 134 1.00 -15.72 7.28
C LYS A 134 0.93 -16.51 8.59
N ARG A 135 1.54 -16.01 9.66
CA ARG A 135 1.53 -16.68 10.96
C ARG A 135 0.10 -16.85 11.47
N ASP A 136 -0.71 -15.80 11.41
CA ASP A 136 -2.05 -15.81 11.98
C ASP A 136 -3.03 -16.63 11.11
N SER A 137 -2.87 -16.60 9.78
CA SER A 137 -3.63 -17.48 8.88
C SER A 137 -3.32 -18.96 9.12
N GLU A 138 -2.05 -19.30 9.38
CA GLU A 138 -1.65 -20.67 9.66
C GLU A 138 -2.08 -21.11 11.06
N TRP A 139 -1.90 -20.25 12.07
CA TRP A 139 -2.17 -20.55 13.47
C TRP A 139 -3.67 -20.58 13.80
N MET A 140 -4.38 -19.47 13.55
CA MET A 140 -5.84 -19.41 13.79
C MET A 140 -6.61 -20.21 12.73
N GLY A 141 -6.04 -20.36 11.53
CA GLY A 141 -6.65 -21.19 10.49
C GLY A 141 -6.82 -22.65 10.87
N ARG A 142 -6.10 -23.16 11.87
CA ARG A 142 -6.34 -24.50 12.42
C ARG A 142 -7.77 -24.61 12.98
N VAL A 143 -8.25 -23.58 13.68
CA VAL A 143 -9.61 -23.54 14.24
C VAL A 143 -10.67 -23.39 13.14
N TYR A 144 -10.43 -22.52 12.16
CA TYR A 144 -11.35 -22.31 11.04
C TYR A 144 -11.50 -23.57 10.18
N ARG A 145 -10.37 -24.21 9.82
CA ARG A 145 -10.36 -25.46 9.03
C ARG A 145 -11.02 -26.62 9.78
N PHE A 146 -10.82 -26.72 11.10
CA PHE A 146 -11.54 -27.68 11.94
C PHE A 146 -13.06 -27.48 11.88
N LEU A 147 -13.53 -26.22 11.82
CA LEU A 147 -14.94 -25.88 11.62
C LEU A 147 -15.41 -25.94 10.17
N GLY A 148 -14.56 -26.39 9.23
CA GLY A 148 -14.91 -26.53 7.82
C GLY A 148 -14.92 -25.23 7.01
N LEU A 149 -14.18 -24.20 7.45
CA LEU A 149 -13.97 -22.98 6.69
C LEU A 149 -12.61 -22.97 5.99
N ASP A 150 -12.57 -22.34 4.83
CA ASP A 150 -11.34 -22.12 4.06
C ASP A 150 -10.64 -20.82 4.48
N VAL A 151 -9.30 -20.87 4.52
CA VAL A 151 -8.46 -19.75 4.95
C VAL A 151 -7.41 -19.45 3.89
N GLY A 152 -7.46 -18.25 3.33
CA GLY A 152 -6.48 -17.72 2.38
C GLY A 152 -5.52 -16.73 3.04
N VAL A 153 -4.36 -16.55 2.44
CA VAL A 153 -3.42 -15.47 2.78
C VAL A 153 -2.90 -14.82 1.51
N ILE A 154 -2.82 -13.49 1.49
CA ILE A 154 -2.19 -12.72 0.42
C ILE A 154 -0.84 -12.17 0.91
N MET A 155 0.19 -12.32 0.07
CA MET A 155 1.56 -11.86 0.32
C MET A 155 2.10 -11.18 -0.93
N ALA A 156 3.10 -10.30 -0.76
CA ALA A 156 3.67 -9.47 -1.83
C ALA A 156 4.01 -10.22 -3.12
N GLN A 157 4.60 -11.42 -3.01
CA GLN A 157 5.15 -12.18 -4.15
C GLN A 157 4.17 -13.17 -4.79
N MET A 158 2.88 -13.11 -4.46
CA MET A 158 1.90 -14.05 -5.00
C MET A 158 1.43 -13.66 -6.41
N PRO A 159 1.39 -14.62 -7.36
CA PRO A 159 0.81 -14.40 -8.70
C PRO A 159 -0.72 -14.23 -8.62
N PRO A 160 -1.34 -13.55 -9.60
CA PRO A 160 -2.79 -13.25 -9.57
C PRO A 160 -3.69 -14.47 -9.35
N LYS A 161 -3.37 -15.62 -9.96
CA LYS A 161 -4.15 -16.85 -9.78
C LYS A 161 -4.22 -17.30 -8.32
N GLN A 162 -3.08 -17.33 -7.63
CA GLN A 162 -3.02 -17.71 -6.22
C GLN A 162 -3.72 -16.67 -5.32
N ARG A 163 -3.67 -15.39 -5.68
CA ARG A 163 -4.42 -14.34 -4.96
C ARG A 163 -5.91 -14.56 -5.08
N ARG A 164 -6.42 -14.87 -6.28
CA ARG A 164 -7.84 -15.17 -6.49
C ARG A 164 -8.31 -16.37 -5.67
N GLU A 165 -7.52 -17.45 -5.64
CA GLU A 165 -7.78 -18.60 -4.77
C GLU A 165 -7.84 -18.18 -3.29
N ALA A 166 -6.90 -17.34 -2.83
CA ALA A 166 -6.89 -16.83 -1.45
C ALA A 166 -8.08 -15.90 -1.13
N TYR A 167 -8.53 -15.08 -2.08
CA TYR A 167 -9.71 -14.23 -1.92
C TYR A 167 -11.01 -15.03 -1.94
N ASN A 168 -11.06 -16.16 -2.65
CA ASN A 168 -12.22 -17.04 -2.69
C ASN A 168 -12.45 -17.83 -1.40
N ALA A 169 -11.44 -17.93 -0.53
CA ALA A 169 -11.59 -18.51 0.80
C ALA A 169 -12.59 -17.72 1.67
N ASP A 170 -13.18 -18.38 2.67
CA ASP A 170 -14.12 -17.75 3.62
C ASP A 170 -13.47 -16.59 4.40
N ILE A 171 -12.19 -16.76 4.76
CA ILE A 171 -11.40 -15.78 5.50
C ILE A 171 -10.07 -15.57 4.77
N THR A 172 -9.73 -14.32 4.48
CA THR A 172 -8.47 -13.94 3.82
C THR A 172 -7.64 -13.05 4.72
N TYR A 173 -6.43 -13.48 5.06
CA TYR A 173 -5.43 -12.68 5.77
C TYR A 173 -4.55 -11.91 4.80
N GLY A 174 -4.11 -10.70 5.17
CA GLY A 174 -3.20 -9.92 4.36
C GLY A 174 -2.78 -8.62 5.02
N THR A 175 -2.06 -7.78 4.29
CA THR A 175 -1.70 -6.43 4.74
C THR A 175 -2.52 -5.38 4.01
N ASN A 176 -2.66 -4.20 4.60
CA ASN A 176 -3.35 -3.05 4.00
C ASN A 176 -2.82 -2.73 2.59
N ASN A 177 -1.50 -2.83 2.41
CA ASN A 177 -0.82 -2.62 1.14
C ASN A 177 -1.26 -3.66 0.11
N GLU A 178 -1.22 -4.95 0.43
CA GLU A 178 -1.60 -5.99 -0.53
C GLU A 178 -3.08 -5.90 -0.92
N PHE A 179 -3.98 -5.72 0.06
CA PHE A 179 -5.41 -5.51 -0.18
C PHE A 179 -5.68 -4.27 -1.04
N GLY A 180 -5.04 -3.13 -0.74
CA GLY A 180 -5.24 -1.91 -1.47
C GLY A 180 -4.61 -1.91 -2.87
N PHE A 181 -3.45 -2.54 -3.07
CA PHE A 181 -2.87 -2.69 -4.40
C PHE A 181 -3.63 -3.69 -5.27
N ASP A 182 -4.18 -4.76 -4.70
CA ASP A 182 -5.08 -5.65 -5.43
C ASP A 182 -6.36 -4.92 -5.88
N PHE A 183 -6.92 -4.05 -5.03
CA PHE A 183 -8.02 -3.18 -5.42
C PHE A 183 -7.63 -2.25 -6.58
N LEU A 184 -6.46 -1.62 -6.52
CA LEU A 184 -6.00 -0.75 -7.62
C LEU A 184 -5.74 -1.53 -8.90
N ARG A 185 -5.18 -2.76 -8.81
CA ARG A 185 -4.93 -3.64 -9.96
C ARG A 185 -6.22 -4.13 -10.61
N ASP A 186 -7.22 -4.52 -9.81
CA ASP A 186 -8.52 -4.95 -10.32
C ASP A 186 -9.21 -3.82 -11.11
N ASN A 187 -9.04 -2.57 -10.68
CA ASN A 187 -9.56 -1.40 -11.40
C ASN A 187 -8.68 -0.95 -12.59
N MET A 188 -7.62 -1.69 -12.91
CA MET A 188 -6.82 -1.56 -14.14
C MET A 188 -6.86 -2.84 -15.00
N ALA A 189 -7.61 -3.87 -14.58
CA ALA A 189 -7.70 -5.16 -15.27
C ALA A 189 -8.50 -5.05 -16.58
N TRP A 190 -8.06 -5.73 -17.63
CA TRP A 190 -8.70 -5.65 -18.96
C TRP A 190 -9.78 -6.71 -19.17
N SER A 191 -9.81 -7.72 -18.30
CA SER A 191 -10.84 -8.74 -18.26
C SER A 191 -11.24 -9.04 -16.82
N LEU A 192 -12.45 -9.57 -16.64
CA LEU A 192 -12.94 -9.98 -15.32
C LEU A 192 -12.10 -11.13 -14.74
N GLU A 193 -11.50 -11.95 -15.61
CA GLU A 193 -10.60 -13.05 -15.25
C GLU A 193 -9.24 -12.57 -14.74
N GLU A 194 -8.85 -11.33 -14.99
CA GLU A 194 -7.63 -10.74 -14.44
C GLU A 194 -7.87 -10.24 -13.00
N CYS A 195 -9.12 -9.95 -12.62
CA CYS A 195 -9.46 -9.53 -11.25
C CYS A 195 -9.19 -10.63 -10.23
N VAL A 196 -8.81 -10.23 -9.01
CA VAL A 196 -8.50 -11.16 -7.92
C VAL A 196 -9.44 -11.02 -6.72
N GLN A 197 -10.00 -9.84 -6.47
CA GLN A 197 -10.91 -9.59 -5.34
C GLN A 197 -12.36 -9.95 -5.68
N ARG A 198 -13.16 -10.20 -4.64
CA ARG A 198 -14.60 -10.52 -4.73
C ARG A 198 -15.51 -9.58 -3.92
N GLY A 199 -15.09 -8.32 -3.77
CA GLY A 199 -15.83 -7.27 -3.05
C GLY A 199 -15.28 -6.96 -1.65
N HIS A 200 -15.97 -6.07 -0.93
CA HIS A 200 -15.55 -5.55 0.38
C HIS A 200 -16.65 -5.76 1.44
N ASN A 201 -16.84 -7.01 1.89
CA ASN A 201 -17.91 -7.35 2.83
C ASN A 201 -17.59 -6.96 4.28
N PHE A 202 -16.55 -7.55 4.87
CA PHE A 202 -16.17 -7.28 6.26
C PHE A 202 -14.66 -7.27 6.43
N ALA A 203 -14.13 -6.20 7.04
CA ALA A 203 -12.72 -6.11 7.42
C ALA A 203 -12.54 -6.00 8.93
N ILE A 204 -11.63 -6.81 9.47
CA ILE A 204 -11.08 -6.63 10.82
C ILE A 204 -9.64 -6.16 10.67
N VAL A 205 -9.35 -4.96 11.14
CA VAL A 205 -8.02 -4.38 11.11
C VAL A 205 -7.31 -4.63 12.45
N ASP A 206 -6.30 -5.49 12.46
CA ASP A 206 -5.40 -5.63 13.61
C ASP A 206 -4.44 -4.44 13.68
N GLU A 207 -4.08 -4.03 14.90
CA GLU A 207 -3.32 -2.81 15.18
C GLU A 207 -3.91 -1.60 14.42
N VAL A 208 -5.23 -1.43 14.52
CA VAL A 208 -6.02 -0.43 13.77
C VAL A 208 -5.51 0.99 13.91
N ASP A 209 -4.92 1.32 15.06
CA ASP A 209 -4.32 2.62 15.32
C ASP A 209 -3.01 2.85 14.56
N SER A 210 -2.32 1.81 14.12
CA SER A 210 -1.20 2.00 13.21
C SER A 210 -1.64 2.05 11.77
N ILE A 211 -2.50 1.14 11.35
CA ILE A 211 -2.92 1.05 9.95
C ILE A 211 -3.79 2.25 9.54
N LEU A 212 -4.79 2.61 10.35
CA LEU A 212 -5.75 3.66 10.00
C LEU A 212 -5.36 5.06 10.49
N ILE A 213 -4.30 5.20 11.29
CA ILE A 213 -3.84 6.49 11.83
C ILE A 213 -2.36 6.73 11.51
N ASP A 214 -1.43 5.83 11.82
CA ASP A 214 0.00 6.10 11.57
C ASP A 214 0.37 5.96 10.08
N GLU A 215 -0.13 4.93 9.41
CA GLU A 215 0.15 4.62 8.00
C GLU A 215 -0.75 5.40 7.03
N ALA A 216 -1.91 5.84 7.50
CA ALA A 216 -2.88 6.63 6.74
C ALA A 216 -2.40 8.06 6.38
N ARG A 217 -1.12 8.39 6.64
CA ARG A 217 -0.44 9.61 6.16
C ARG A 217 -0.04 9.52 4.69
N THR A 218 0.14 8.31 4.17
CA THR A 218 0.66 8.07 2.83
C THR A 218 -0.37 7.31 1.99
N PRO A 219 -0.75 7.80 0.79
CA PRO A 219 -1.65 7.06 -0.10
C PRO A 219 -0.96 5.86 -0.77
N LEU A 220 -1.76 4.92 -1.24
CA LEU A 220 -1.32 3.86 -2.14
C LEU A 220 -1.33 4.39 -3.57
N LEU A 221 -0.21 4.21 -4.27
CA LEU A 221 0.03 4.77 -5.59
C LEU A 221 0.65 3.69 -6.50
N ILE A 222 0.03 3.47 -7.66
CA ILE A 222 0.64 2.73 -8.76
C ILE A 222 1.08 3.74 -9.79
N SER A 223 2.37 3.76 -10.09
CA SER A 223 2.95 4.61 -11.11
C SER A 223 3.53 3.77 -12.24
N GLY A 224 3.49 4.31 -13.46
CA GLY A 224 4.12 3.71 -14.63
C GLY A 224 4.69 4.77 -15.55
N PRO A 225 5.49 4.37 -16.55
CA PRO A 225 6.11 5.32 -17.45
C PRO A 225 5.04 6.02 -18.31
N ALA A 226 5.11 7.34 -18.32
CA ALA A 226 4.27 8.25 -19.07
C ALA A 226 4.62 8.19 -20.56
N ASP A 227 3.61 8.27 -21.42
CA ASP A 227 3.76 8.40 -22.88
C ASP A 227 3.99 9.86 -23.31
N GLN A 228 4.78 10.61 -22.54
CA GLN A 228 5.03 12.01 -22.85
C GLN A 228 6.07 12.19 -23.95
N SER A 229 5.85 13.22 -24.76
CA SER A 229 6.85 13.70 -25.69
C SER A 229 7.98 14.39 -24.90
N SER A 230 9.17 13.81 -24.94
CA SER A 230 10.44 14.43 -24.47
C SER A 230 10.72 15.81 -25.11
N ARG A 231 9.92 16.22 -26.09
CA ARG A 231 9.96 17.50 -26.78
C ARG A 231 9.80 18.69 -25.83
N TRP A 232 8.82 18.70 -24.92
CA TRP A 232 8.55 19.88 -24.10
C TRP A 232 9.65 20.21 -23.11
N TYR A 233 10.22 19.20 -22.45
CA TYR A 233 11.41 19.40 -21.60
C TYR A 233 12.59 20.00 -22.36
N ASN A 234 12.83 19.55 -23.60
CA ASN A 234 13.87 20.12 -24.45
C ASN A 234 13.55 21.57 -24.87
N GLU A 235 12.29 21.86 -25.20
CA GLU A 235 11.85 23.20 -25.58
C GLU A 235 11.99 24.19 -24.41
N PHE A 236 11.53 23.83 -23.21
CA PHE A 236 11.67 24.68 -22.04
C PHE A 236 13.12 24.78 -21.53
N ALA A 237 13.94 23.74 -21.69
CA ALA A 237 15.38 23.85 -21.46
C ALA A 237 16.06 24.83 -22.43
N ARG A 238 15.54 24.98 -23.66
CA ARG A 238 15.97 25.99 -24.64
C ARG A 238 15.49 27.39 -24.28
N LEU A 239 14.25 27.53 -23.78
CA LEU A 239 13.64 28.82 -23.45
C LEU A 239 14.11 29.41 -22.11
N ALA A 240 14.31 28.58 -21.08
CA ALA A 240 14.67 29.05 -19.74
C ALA A 240 15.95 29.92 -19.71
N PRO A 241 17.03 29.64 -20.47
CA PRO A 241 18.19 30.54 -20.58
C PRO A 241 17.88 31.91 -21.18
N MET A 242 16.86 32.02 -22.05
CA MET A 242 16.46 33.28 -22.69
C MET A 242 15.66 34.18 -21.74
N MET A 243 15.13 33.63 -20.65
CA MET A 243 14.42 34.39 -19.63
C MET A 243 15.40 35.04 -18.64
N SER A 244 15.09 36.25 -18.17
CA SER A 244 15.93 37.02 -17.24
C SER A 244 15.36 37.04 -15.83
N ARG A 245 16.22 36.77 -14.84
CA ARG A 245 15.90 36.89 -13.40
C ARG A 245 15.53 38.34 -13.07
N ASP A 246 14.55 38.51 -12.20
CA ASP A 246 13.98 39.79 -11.73
C ASP A 246 13.26 40.61 -12.82
N VAL A 247 13.06 40.03 -14.01
CA VAL A 247 12.25 40.61 -15.09
C VAL A 247 11.13 39.65 -15.48
N HIS A 248 11.50 38.44 -15.93
CA HIS A 248 10.54 37.40 -16.37
C HIS A 248 10.17 36.42 -15.24
N TYR A 249 10.99 36.32 -14.19
CA TYR A 249 10.70 35.47 -13.04
C TYR A 249 11.48 35.94 -11.81
N GLU A 250 10.95 35.64 -10.63
CA GLU A 250 11.54 35.89 -9.31
C GLU A 250 11.94 34.57 -8.64
N VAL A 251 13.02 34.60 -7.86
CA VAL A 251 13.56 33.42 -7.16
C VAL A 251 13.55 33.64 -5.64
N ASP A 252 12.81 32.81 -4.91
CA ASP A 252 12.88 32.73 -3.44
C ASP A 252 13.85 31.61 -3.03
N GLU A 253 15.10 31.99 -2.73
CA GLU A 253 16.15 31.05 -2.31
C GLU A 253 15.86 30.38 -0.96
N ARG A 254 15.10 31.03 -0.07
CA ARG A 254 14.77 30.46 1.26
C ARG A 254 13.71 29.38 1.14
N LYS A 255 12.70 29.58 0.30
CA LYS A 255 11.63 28.61 0.05
C LYS A 255 11.94 27.66 -1.11
N ARG A 256 13.07 27.86 -1.81
CA ARG A 256 13.45 27.13 -3.05
C ARG A 256 12.31 27.12 -4.08
N ALA A 257 11.69 28.28 -4.28
CA ALA A 257 10.54 28.44 -5.17
C ALA A 257 10.83 29.51 -6.23
N ILE A 258 10.14 29.39 -7.37
CA ILE A 258 10.19 30.36 -8.47
C ILE A 258 8.78 30.86 -8.75
N GLY A 259 8.63 32.17 -8.88
CA GLY A 259 7.41 32.82 -9.36
C GLY A 259 7.67 33.39 -10.74
N VAL A 260 6.88 33.00 -11.74
CA VAL A 260 6.94 33.61 -13.08
C VAL A 260 6.14 34.92 -13.03
N THR A 261 6.71 36.01 -13.54
CA THR A 261 6.02 37.32 -13.59
C THR A 261 5.13 37.41 -14.82
N GLU A 262 4.23 38.39 -14.89
CA GLU A 262 3.38 38.63 -16.08
C GLU A 262 4.21 38.76 -17.36
N ALA A 263 5.32 39.51 -17.31
CA ALA A 263 6.23 39.66 -18.44
C ALA A 263 6.91 38.34 -18.85
N GLY A 264 7.10 37.40 -17.93
CA GLY A 264 7.60 36.07 -18.24
C GLY A 264 6.56 35.14 -18.85
N VAL A 265 5.30 35.32 -18.48
CA VAL A 265 4.17 34.60 -19.08
C VAL A 265 3.98 35.03 -20.54
N GLU A 266 3.90 36.34 -20.78
CA GLU A 266 3.77 36.92 -22.13
C GLU A 266 4.94 36.48 -23.04
N PHE A 267 6.17 36.48 -22.51
CA PHE A 267 7.34 35.99 -23.26
C PHE A 267 7.20 34.53 -23.70
N ILE A 268 6.66 33.66 -22.85
CA ILE A 268 6.48 32.24 -23.17
C ILE A 268 5.31 32.03 -24.13
N GLU A 269 4.22 32.77 -23.95
CA GLU A 269 3.07 32.78 -24.86
C GLU A 269 3.49 33.14 -26.28
N ASP A 270 4.29 34.20 -26.43
CA ASP A 270 4.87 34.64 -27.71
C ASP A 270 5.80 33.58 -28.34
N GLN A 271 6.65 32.95 -27.54
CA GLN A 271 7.60 31.94 -28.05
C GLN A 271 6.92 30.64 -28.48
N LEU A 272 5.80 30.29 -27.84
CA LEU A 272 5.04 29.07 -28.13
C LEU A 272 3.89 29.31 -29.12
N GLY A 273 3.51 30.57 -29.35
CA GLY A 273 2.39 30.94 -30.21
C GLY A 273 1.04 30.55 -29.61
N ILE A 274 0.90 30.65 -28.29
CA ILE A 274 -0.34 30.34 -27.54
C ILE A 274 -0.91 31.62 -26.94
N GLU A 275 -2.24 31.71 -26.85
CA GLU A 275 -2.92 32.92 -26.35
C GLU A 275 -2.91 33.02 -24.83
N ASN A 276 -2.95 31.89 -24.11
CA ASN A 276 -2.93 31.87 -22.65
C ASN A 276 -2.25 30.60 -22.12
N LEU A 277 -1.18 30.79 -21.34
CA LEU A 277 -0.44 29.70 -20.71
C LEU A 277 -1.25 28.96 -19.62
N TYR A 278 -2.25 29.63 -19.03
CA TYR A 278 -3.10 29.12 -17.96
C TYR A 278 -4.45 28.57 -18.45
N GLU A 279 -4.63 28.41 -19.76
CA GLU A 279 -5.76 27.67 -20.31
C GLU A 279 -5.66 26.19 -19.90
N SER A 280 -6.81 25.53 -19.69
CA SER A 280 -6.87 24.13 -19.23
C SER A 280 -6.03 23.18 -20.09
N ALA A 281 -6.00 23.38 -21.41
CA ALA A 281 -5.18 22.61 -22.35
C ALA A 281 -3.66 22.83 -22.22
N ASN A 282 -3.23 23.96 -21.65
CA ASN A 282 -1.83 24.38 -21.53
C ASN A 282 -1.28 24.22 -20.10
N THR A 283 -2.10 23.79 -19.15
CA THR A 283 -1.73 23.58 -17.73
C THR A 283 -0.40 22.83 -17.52
N PRO A 284 -0.06 21.76 -18.28
CA PRO A 284 1.23 21.07 -18.16
C PRO A 284 2.46 21.94 -18.47
N LEU A 285 2.30 22.91 -19.37
CA LEU A 285 3.39 23.79 -19.82
C LEU A 285 3.91 24.66 -18.68
N VAL A 286 3.03 25.04 -17.75
CA VAL A 286 3.39 25.76 -16.52
C VAL A 286 4.35 24.93 -15.67
N GLY A 287 4.08 23.63 -15.54
CA GLY A 287 4.95 22.69 -14.83
C GLY A 287 6.34 22.60 -15.45
N TYR A 288 6.42 22.38 -16.77
CA TYR A 288 7.70 22.33 -17.49
C TYR A 288 8.49 23.64 -17.39
N LEU A 289 7.82 24.79 -17.53
CA LEU A 289 8.44 26.11 -17.39
C LEU A 289 9.03 26.30 -16.00
N ASN A 290 8.23 26.04 -14.96
CA ASN A 290 8.65 26.21 -13.57
C ASN A 290 9.83 25.28 -13.25
N ASN A 291 9.77 24.02 -13.70
CA ASN A 291 10.85 23.07 -13.51
C ASN A 291 12.13 23.47 -14.24
N ALA A 292 12.03 23.94 -15.49
CA ALA A 292 13.19 24.43 -16.23
C ALA A 292 13.86 25.63 -15.54
N LEU A 293 13.07 26.58 -15.02
CA LEU A 293 13.57 27.72 -14.26
C LEU A 293 14.16 27.28 -12.91
N LYS A 294 13.50 26.36 -12.17
CA LYS A 294 13.98 25.83 -10.89
C LYS A 294 15.35 25.21 -11.08
N VAL A 295 15.47 24.37 -12.10
CA VAL A 295 16.70 23.68 -12.45
C VAL A 295 17.79 24.65 -12.93
N LYS A 296 17.43 25.74 -13.61
CA LYS A 296 18.37 26.80 -13.99
C LYS A 296 18.99 27.48 -12.77
N GLU A 297 18.18 27.91 -11.81
CA GLU A 297 18.60 28.80 -10.71
C GLU A 297 18.97 28.08 -9.40
N LEU A 298 18.21 27.05 -9.02
CA LEU A 298 18.26 26.43 -7.69
C LEU A 298 19.06 25.12 -7.65
N TYR A 299 19.42 24.56 -8.80
CA TYR A 299 20.15 23.29 -8.90
C TYR A 299 21.46 23.45 -9.69
N GLN A 300 22.57 23.25 -8.98
CA GLN A 300 23.93 23.43 -9.46
C GLN A 300 24.59 22.07 -9.75
N LYS A 301 25.13 21.95 -10.96
CA LYS A 301 26.01 20.87 -11.36
C LYS A 301 27.27 20.86 -10.47
N ASP A 302 27.74 19.67 -10.13
CA ASP A 302 28.87 19.38 -9.25
C ASP A 302 28.66 19.74 -7.77
N LYS A 303 27.45 20.19 -7.39
CA LYS A 303 27.05 20.42 -6.00
C LYS A 303 25.84 19.57 -5.61
N ASP A 304 24.74 19.74 -6.32
CA ASP A 304 23.46 19.05 -6.04
C ASP A 304 23.35 17.73 -6.83
N TYR A 305 23.99 17.68 -8.00
CA TYR A 305 24.06 16.50 -8.86
C TYR A 305 25.33 16.52 -9.71
N ILE A 306 25.69 15.37 -10.26
CA ILE A 306 26.73 15.21 -11.28
C ILE A 306 26.17 14.49 -12.50
N VAL A 307 26.77 14.70 -13.67
CA VAL A 307 26.43 13.96 -14.88
C VAL A 307 27.55 12.97 -15.18
N ARG A 308 27.23 11.68 -15.25
CA ARG A 308 28.21 10.62 -15.52
C ARG A 308 27.60 9.54 -16.41
N ASN A 309 28.33 9.12 -17.44
CA ASN A 309 27.89 8.09 -18.40
C ASN A 309 26.55 8.41 -19.09
N GLY A 310 26.22 9.70 -19.29
CA GLY A 310 24.92 10.09 -19.84
C GLY A 310 23.76 9.90 -18.85
N GLU A 311 24.02 9.93 -17.55
CA GLU A 311 22.98 9.91 -16.52
C GLU A 311 23.22 11.00 -15.48
N VAL A 312 22.13 11.59 -14.96
CA VAL A 312 22.14 12.53 -13.85
C VAL A 312 22.13 11.75 -12.53
N LEU A 313 23.12 11.98 -11.67
CA LEU A 313 23.25 11.33 -10.37
C LEU A 313 23.24 12.37 -9.25
N ILE A 314 22.36 12.20 -8.26
CA ILE A 314 22.22 13.13 -7.13
C ILE A 314 23.44 13.00 -6.20
N VAL A 315 23.91 14.13 -5.69
CA VAL A 315 24.97 14.20 -4.70
C VAL A 315 24.41 14.68 -3.37
N ASP A 316 24.78 13.99 -2.29
CA ASP A 316 24.47 14.43 -0.94
C ASP A 316 25.31 15.67 -0.58
N GLU A 317 24.66 16.80 -0.27
CA GLU A 317 25.31 18.09 0.01
C GLU A 317 26.31 18.04 1.18
N PHE A 318 26.12 17.16 2.16
CA PHE A 318 26.97 17.09 3.36
C PHE A 318 28.14 16.13 3.20
N THR A 319 27.92 15.01 2.51
CA THR A 319 28.92 13.93 2.40
C THR A 319 29.65 13.89 1.06
N GLY A 320 29.14 14.60 0.04
CA GLY A 320 29.65 14.56 -1.33
C GLY A 320 29.54 13.18 -1.99
N ARG A 321 28.73 12.28 -1.40
CA ARG A 321 28.53 10.92 -1.92
C ARG A 321 27.46 10.93 -3.00
N VAL A 322 27.71 10.14 -4.03
CA VAL A 322 26.75 9.91 -5.11
C VAL A 322 25.66 8.95 -4.61
N LEU A 323 24.41 9.41 -4.64
CA LEU A 323 23.24 8.63 -4.24
C LEU A 323 22.69 7.88 -5.47
N ALA A 324 23.28 6.71 -5.76
CA ALA A 324 22.86 5.88 -6.89
C ALA A 324 21.40 5.42 -6.75
N GLY A 325 20.65 5.50 -7.85
CA GLY A 325 19.23 5.07 -7.92
C GLY A 325 18.21 6.11 -7.42
N ARG A 326 18.64 7.26 -6.90
CA ARG A 326 17.74 8.36 -6.54
C ARG A 326 17.53 9.32 -7.72
N ARG A 327 16.29 9.77 -7.89
CA ARG A 327 15.90 10.80 -8.87
C ARG A 327 15.19 11.94 -8.15
N PHE A 328 15.20 13.12 -8.77
CA PHE A 328 14.36 14.24 -8.35
C PHE A 328 12.92 13.96 -8.83
N ASN A 329 11.93 14.37 -8.05
CA ASN A 329 10.51 14.12 -8.36
C ASN A 329 9.96 15.23 -9.28
N GLU A 330 8.69 15.11 -9.70
CA GLU A 330 7.89 16.21 -10.31
C GLU A 330 8.50 16.74 -11.62
N GLY A 331 8.95 15.87 -12.53
CA GLY A 331 9.61 16.26 -13.77
C GLY A 331 10.96 16.99 -13.60
N LEU A 332 11.44 17.19 -12.38
CA LEU A 332 12.63 17.98 -12.10
C LEU A 332 13.92 17.25 -12.50
N HIS A 333 13.93 15.91 -12.41
CA HIS A 333 15.04 15.12 -12.91
C HIS A 333 15.14 15.20 -14.44
N GLN A 334 13.99 15.12 -15.12
CA GLN A 334 13.88 15.25 -16.57
C GLN A 334 14.26 16.66 -17.04
N ALA A 335 13.89 17.69 -16.29
CA ALA A 335 14.34 19.06 -16.55
C ALA A 335 15.85 19.22 -16.37
N ILE A 336 16.49 18.52 -15.42
CA ILE A 336 17.96 18.47 -15.29
C ILE A 336 18.57 17.69 -16.45
N GLU A 337 17.99 16.55 -16.82
CA GLU A 337 18.43 15.78 -17.99
C GLU A 337 18.39 16.66 -19.26
N ALA A 338 17.30 17.40 -19.47
CA ALA A 338 17.13 18.33 -20.59
C ALA A 338 18.12 19.51 -20.55
N LYS A 339 18.30 20.15 -19.38
CA LYS A 339 19.29 21.24 -19.19
C LYS A 339 20.70 20.80 -19.55
N GLU A 340 21.05 19.57 -19.19
CA GLU A 340 22.40 19.03 -19.38
C GLU A 340 22.57 18.29 -20.73
N GLY A 341 21.53 18.25 -21.57
CA GLY A 341 21.55 17.57 -22.88
C GLY A 341 21.68 16.05 -22.77
N VAL A 342 21.19 15.48 -21.68
CA VAL A 342 21.14 14.04 -21.41
C VAL A 342 19.86 13.44 -22.00
N GLU A 343 19.88 12.16 -22.38
CA GLU A 343 18.68 11.44 -22.82
C GLU A 343 17.62 11.44 -21.72
N ILE A 344 16.48 12.07 -22.01
CA ILE A 344 15.39 12.25 -21.05
C ILE A 344 14.66 10.93 -20.89
N LYS A 345 14.65 10.39 -19.68
CA LYS A 345 13.92 9.17 -19.38
C LYS A 345 12.46 9.52 -19.10
N ALA A 346 11.54 8.72 -19.63
CA ALA A 346 10.10 8.91 -19.43
C ALA A 346 9.77 9.12 -17.94
N GLU A 347 8.95 10.12 -17.65
CA GLU A 347 8.45 10.38 -16.31
C GLU A 347 7.56 9.23 -15.85
N ASN A 348 7.53 8.96 -14.54
CA ASN A 348 6.53 8.06 -13.98
C ASN A 348 5.30 8.89 -13.62
N GLN A 349 4.15 8.57 -14.22
CA GLN A 349 2.87 9.17 -13.87
C GLN A 349 2.05 8.25 -12.97
N THR A 350 1.13 8.83 -12.21
CA THR A 350 0.13 8.07 -11.45
C THR A 350 -0.85 7.39 -12.41
N LEU A 351 -1.00 6.07 -12.26
CA LEU A 351 -1.97 5.26 -13.02
C LEU A 351 -3.19 4.93 -12.17
N ALA A 352 -2.99 4.71 -10.88
CA ALA A 352 -4.04 4.49 -9.91
C ALA A 352 -3.57 4.95 -8.54
N SER A 353 -4.50 5.49 -7.75
CA SER A 353 -4.23 5.98 -6.39
C SER A 353 -5.43 5.70 -5.50
N ILE A 354 -5.21 5.43 -4.21
CA ILE A 354 -6.25 5.46 -3.18
C ILE A 354 -5.64 5.72 -1.80
N THR A 355 -6.31 6.50 -0.96
CA THR A 355 -5.94 6.61 0.45
C THR A 355 -6.43 5.40 1.25
N LEU A 356 -5.72 5.00 2.30
CA LEU A 356 -6.19 3.94 3.19
C LEU A 356 -7.56 4.27 3.79
N GLN A 357 -7.82 5.55 4.07
CA GLN A 357 -9.09 6.08 4.52
C GLN A 357 -10.23 5.68 3.59
N ASN A 358 -10.16 6.08 2.31
CA ASN A 358 -11.22 5.80 1.36
C ASN A 358 -11.26 4.31 0.99
N TYR A 359 -10.13 3.61 0.98
CA TYR A 359 -10.09 2.17 0.78
C TYR A 359 -10.95 1.43 1.81
N PHE A 360 -10.71 1.63 3.10
CA PHE A 360 -11.44 0.94 4.16
C PHE A 360 -12.89 1.40 4.33
N ARG A 361 -13.24 2.61 3.87
CA ARG A 361 -14.63 3.10 3.85
C ARG A 361 -15.54 2.33 2.87
N GLN A 362 -14.97 1.58 1.93
CA GLN A 362 -15.73 0.77 0.97
C GLN A 362 -16.31 -0.51 1.58
N TYR A 363 -15.85 -0.93 2.76
CA TYR A 363 -16.36 -2.15 3.39
C TYR A 363 -17.76 -1.96 3.96
N ASP A 364 -18.68 -2.90 3.71
CA ASP A 364 -20.05 -2.88 4.29
C ASP A 364 -19.97 -2.81 5.83
N LYS A 365 -19.01 -3.54 6.40
CA LYS A 365 -18.69 -3.50 7.83
C LYS A 365 -17.18 -3.41 8.05
N LEU A 366 -16.79 -2.54 8.97
CA LEU A 366 -15.40 -2.35 9.38
C LEU A 366 -15.30 -2.49 10.89
N ALA A 367 -14.27 -3.17 11.37
CA ALA A 367 -13.93 -3.30 12.77
C ALA A 367 -12.41 -3.27 12.96
N GLY A 368 -11.96 -3.11 14.19
CA GLY A 368 -10.53 -3.14 14.47
C GLY A 368 -10.19 -3.49 15.90
N MET A 369 -8.95 -3.91 16.13
CA MET A 369 -8.46 -4.24 17.46
C MET A 369 -7.10 -3.60 17.70
N THR A 370 -6.87 -3.13 18.93
CA THR A 370 -5.57 -2.57 19.35
C THR A 370 -5.51 -2.44 20.87
N GLY A 371 -4.32 -2.23 21.43
CA GLY A 371 -4.15 -1.90 22.85
C GLY A 371 -4.38 -0.42 23.20
N THR A 372 -4.46 0.43 22.19
CA THR A 372 -4.44 1.89 22.37
C THR A 372 -5.26 2.61 21.28
N ALA A 373 -6.57 2.73 21.45
CA ALA A 373 -7.46 3.44 20.51
C ALA A 373 -8.20 4.63 21.14
N GLU A 374 -8.36 4.68 22.46
CA GLU A 374 -9.22 5.67 23.12
C GLU A 374 -8.81 7.13 22.81
N THR A 375 -7.51 7.39 22.60
CA THR A 375 -7.01 8.72 22.26
C THR A 375 -7.47 9.20 20.89
N GLU A 376 -7.61 8.28 19.93
CA GLU A 376 -7.96 8.57 18.53
C GLU A 376 -9.46 8.34 18.24
N ALA A 377 -10.28 8.09 19.26
CA ALA A 377 -11.69 7.75 19.10
C ALA A 377 -12.48 8.79 18.27
N ALA A 378 -12.14 10.07 18.39
CA ALA A 378 -12.76 11.13 17.60
C ALA A 378 -12.41 11.03 16.11
N GLU A 379 -11.14 10.74 15.78
CA GLU A 379 -10.68 10.58 14.40
C GLU A 379 -11.27 9.31 13.76
N PHE A 380 -11.27 8.19 14.49
CA PHE A 380 -11.93 6.95 14.06
C PHE A 380 -13.40 7.16 13.71
N HIS A 381 -14.15 7.87 14.57
CA HIS A 381 -15.55 8.13 14.32
C HIS A 381 -15.77 9.11 13.16
N GLN A 382 -14.97 10.18 13.08
CA GLN A 382 -15.13 11.19 12.04
C GLN A 382 -14.88 10.59 10.64
N THR A 383 -13.77 9.86 10.49
CA THR A 383 -13.30 9.34 9.20
C THR A 383 -13.97 8.03 8.82
N TYR A 384 -14.08 7.08 9.75
CA TYR A 384 -14.50 5.69 9.46
C TYR A 384 -15.85 5.30 10.07
N LYS A 385 -16.49 6.20 10.82
CA LYS A 385 -17.70 5.90 11.61
C LYS A 385 -17.51 4.77 12.65
N LEU A 386 -16.26 4.48 13.00
CA LEU A 386 -15.90 3.49 14.01
C LEU A 386 -16.01 4.08 15.43
N GLY A 387 -16.71 3.39 16.32
CA GLY A 387 -16.67 3.67 17.75
C GLY A 387 -15.57 2.88 18.45
N VAL A 388 -14.98 3.42 19.52
CA VAL A 388 -13.95 2.74 20.32
C VAL A 388 -14.57 2.23 21.60
N THR A 389 -14.39 0.93 21.88
CA THR A 389 -14.90 0.29 23.10
C THR A 389 -13.73 -0.24 23.94
N PRO A 390 -13.45 0.36 25.11
CA PRO A 390 -12.44 -0.17 26.03
C PRO A 390 -12.95 -1.46 26.69
N ILE A 391 -12.31 -2.57 26.35
CA ILE A 391 -12.61 -3.88 26.91
C ILE A 391 -11.86 -4.03 28.25
N PRO A 392 -12.52 -4.50 29.33
CA PRO A 392 -11.84 -4.77 30.59
C PRO A 392 -10.71 -5.79 30.41
N THR A 393 -9.64 -5.68 31.19
CA THR A 393 -8.58 -6.71 31.22
C THR A 393 -9.06 -7.97 31.93
N ASN A 394 -8.56 -9.15 31.51
CA ASN A 394 -8.88 -10.43 32.17
C ASN A 394 -8.42 -10.42 33.64
N ARG A 395 -7.23 -9.86 33.88
CA ARG A 395 -6.63 -9.71 35.21
C ARG A 395 -6.29 -8.24 35.49
N PRO A 396 -6.26 -7.82 36.77
CA PRO A 396 -5.88 -6.44 37.12
C PRO A 396 -4.45 -6.11 36.66
N MET A 397 -4.27 -4.96 36.03
CA MET A 397 -2.96 -4.48 35.60
C MET A 397 -2.19 -3.91 36.80
N ILE A 398 -1.03 -4.49 37.12
CA ILE A 398 -0.20 -4.13 38.29
C ILE A 398 1.19 -3.58 37.91
N ARG A 399 1.45 -3.32 36.62
CA ARG A 399 2.72 -2.78 36.15
C ARG A 399 3.01 -1.42 36.80
N VAL A 400 4.26 -1.22 37.19
CA VAL A 400 4.74 0.06 37.73
C VAL A 400 5.33 0.89 36.59
N ASP A 401 4.60 1.93 36.18
CA ASP A 401 5.10 2.92 35.21
C ASP A 401 5.86 4.04 35.96
N GLN A 402 7.19 4.00 35.87
CA GLN A 402 8.07 4.96 36.54
C GLN A 402 8.07 6.32 35.85
N PRO A 403 8.35 7.42 36.59
CA PRO A 403 8.59 8.73 36.00
C PRO A 403 9.77 8.72 35.01
N ASP A 404 9.73 9.61 34.04
CA ASP A 404 10.81 9.77 33.06
C ASP A 404 12.08 10.34 33.71
N LEU A 405 13.25 9.82 33.33
CA LEU A 405 14.55 10.39 33.70
C LEU A 405 15.09 11.22 32.54
N ILE A 406 15.30 12.51 32.77
CA ILE A 406 15.68 13.46 31.72
C ILE A 406 17.13 13.91 31.94
N TYR A 407 17.98 13.71 30.96
CA TYR A 407 19.41 14.07 31.01
C TYR A 407 19.70 15.29 30.14
N LYS A 408 20.82 15.96 30.45
CA LYS A 408 21.24 17.13 29.69
C LYS A 408 21.83 16.77 28.32
N SER A 409 22.61 15.70 28.25
CA SER A 409 23.23 15.21 27.01
C SER A 409 22.79 13.78 26.69
N GLU A 410 22.86 13.42 25.41
CA GLU A 410 22.60 12.05 24.99
C GLU A 410 23.64 11.06 25.52
N ASP A 411 24.91 11.45 25.63
CA ASP A 411 25.95 10.58 26.16
C ASP A 411 25.65 10.17 27.60
N ALA A 412 25.27 11.13 28.44
CA ALA A 412 24.88 10.84 29.83
C ALA A 412 23.63 9.96 29.90
N LYS A 413 22.64 10.21 29.04
CA LYS A 413 21.45 9.36 28.90
C LYS A 413 21.85 7.91 28.59
N PHE A 414 22.64 7.67 27.55
CA PHE A 414 22.99 6.32 27.11
C PHE A 414 23.87 5.58 28.12
N GLU A 415 24.77 6.27 28.83
CA GLU A 415 25.54 5.66 29.92
C GLU A 415 24.66 5.26 31.11
N ALA A 416 23.67 6.08 31.45
CA ALA A 416 22.70 5.76 32.50
C ALA A 416 21.79 4.58 32.09
N VAL A 417 21.34 4.55 30.84
CA VAL A 417 20.58 3.43 30.27
C VAL A 417 21.41 2.14 30.33
N ALA A 418 22.66 2.18 29.88
CA ALA A 418 23.54 1.00 29.91
C ALA A 418 23.84 0.54 31.35
N ALA A 419 23.89 1.45 32.32
CA ALA A 419 24.04 1.11 33.74
C ALA A 419 22.81 0.43 34.34
N ASP A 420 21.63 0.91 34.01
CA ASP A 420 20.38 0.32 34.47
C ASP A 420 20.18 -1.10 33.90
N ILE A 421 20.40 -1.27 32.59
CA ILE A 421 20.33 -2.57 31.92
C ILE A 421 21.31 -3.57 32.56
N ASP A 422 22.55 -3.14 32.80
CA ASP A 422 23.59 -3.98 33.40
C ASP A 422 23.23 -4.40 34.85
N GLN A 423 22.60 -3.52 35.62
CA GLN A 423 22.08 -3.85 36.96
C GLN A 423 20.93 -4.88 36.89
N CYS A 424 19.96 -4.69 36.00
CA CYS A 424 18.86 -5.62 35.77
C CYS A 424 19.36 -6.99 35.29
N TYR A 425 20.28 -7.00 34.33
CA TYR A 425 20.90 -8.21 33.80
C TYR A 425 21.61 -9.01 34.89
N ARG A 426 22.42 -8.37 35.75
CA ARG A 426 23.09 -9.05 36.86
C ARG A 426 22.13 -9.60 37.91
N ARG A 427 20.96 -8.97 38.09
CA ARG A 427 19.87 -9.49 38.93
C ARG A 427 19.11 -10.65 38.25
N GLY A 428 19.23 -10.80 36.93
CA GLY A 428 18.55 -11.79 36.11
C GLY A 428 17.19 -11.33 35.56
N GLN A 429 16.81 -10.08 35.77
CA GLN A 429 15.52 -9.55 35.28
C GLN A 429 15.60 -9.33 33.76
N PRO A 430 14.62 -9.81 32.97
CA PRO A 430 14.59 -9.55 31.53
C PRO A 430 14.32 -8.07 31.22
N VAL A 431 14.98 -7.57 30.17
CA VAL A 431 14.88 -6.16 29.75
C VAL A 431 14.58 -6.06 28.26
N LEU A 432 13.53 -5.29 27.94
CA LEU A 432 13.24 -4.84 26.58
C LEU A 432 13.57 -3.35 26.47
N VAL A 433 14.43 -2.99 25.52
CA VAL A 433 14.81 -1.60 25.26
C VAL A 433 14.21 -1.15 23.93
N GLY A 434 13.45 -0.05 23.94
CA GLY A 434 12.94 0.60 22.73
C GLY A 434 13.81 1.79 22.33
N THR A 435 14.24 1.82 21.07
CA THR A 435 14.91 2.96 20.44
C THR A 435 14.11 3.50 19.26
N THR A 436 14.44 4.68 18.75
CA THR A 436 13.74 5.34 17.63
C THR A 436 14.45 5.15 16.28
N SER A 437 15.69 4.62 16.27
CA SER A 437 16.46 4.42 15.04
C SER A 437 17.54 3.36 15.19
N VAL A 438 17.91 2.77 14.05
CA VAL A 438 18.93 1.69 13.98
C VAL A 438 20.29 2.19 14.50
N GLU A 439 20.64 3.44 14.19
CA GLU A 439 21.89 4.05 14.66
C GLU A 439 21.97 4.08 16.20
N ARG A 440 20.85 4.40 16.87
CA ARG A 440 20.77 4.45 18.33
C ARG A 440 20.82 3.04 18.94
N SER A 441 20.17 2.07 18.31
CA SER A 441 20.28 0.65 18.68
C SER A 441 21.73 0.16 18.61
N GLU A 442 22.45 0.46 17.53
CA GLU A 442 23.86 0.09 17.38
C GLU A 442 24.77 0.81 18.39
N ARG A 443 24.50 2.08 18.69
CA ARG A 443 25.23 2.83 19.72
C ARG A 443 25.06 2.19 21.09
N LEU A 444 23.82 1.86 21.48
CA LEU A 444 23.56 1.18 22.75
C LEU A 444 24.19 -0.21 22.79
N SER A 445 24.10 -0.97 21.69
CA SER A 445 24.72 -2.29 21.56
C SER A 445 26.23 -2.24 21.86
N LYS A 446 26.96 -1.26 21.29
CA LYS A 446 28.40 -1.08 21.57
C LYS A 446 28.70 -0.83 23.05
N LEU A 447 27.86 -0.07 23.74
CA LEU A 447 27.99 0.17 25.19
C LEU A 447 27.74 -1.11 26.00
N LEU A 448 26.72 -1.88 25.64
CA LEU A 448 26.39 -3.15 26.30
C LEU A 448 27.50 -4.21 26.10
N VAL A 449 28.10 -4.29 24.90
CA VAL A 449 29.27 -5.15 24.64
C VAL A 449 30.43 -4.76 25.56
N THR A 450 30.70 -3.46 25.72
CA THR A 450 31.78 -2.96 26.58
C THR A 450 31.57 -3.33 28.05
N ARG A 451 30.31 -3.47 28.48
CA ARG A 451 29.93 -3.89 29.84
C ARG A 451 29.79 -5.40 30.02
N GLY A 452 29.94 -6.19 28.96
CA GLY A 452 29.84 -7.64 28.99
C GLY A 452 28.41 -8.16 29.15
N VAL A 453 27.40 -7.40 28.69
CA VAL A 453 25.99 -7.79 28.73
C VAL A 453 25.61 -8.42 27.38
N PRO A 454 25.31 -9.74 27.32
CA PRO A 454 24.76 -10.37 26.12
C PRO A 454 23.39 -9.80 25.80
N HIS A 455 23.16 -9.46 24.54
CA HIS A 455 21.91 -8.87 24.09
C HIS A 455 21.64 -9.17 22.62
N GLU A 456 20.37 -9.10 22.25
CA GLU A 456 19.91 -9.22 20.86
C GLU A 456 19.43 -7.86 20.34
N VAL A 457 19.66 -7.58 19.05
CA VAL A 457 19.25 -6.31 18.42
C VAL A 457 18.30 -6.58 17.26
N LEU A 458 17.14 -5.94 17.28
CA LEU A 458 16.07 -6.07 16.30
C LEU A 458 15.92 -4.77 15.51
N ASN A 459 15.90 -4.88 14.19
CA ASN A 459 15.95 -3.74 13.27
C ASN A 459 14.78 -3.70 12.28
N ALA A 460 13.70 -4.44 12.52
CA ALA A 460 12.51 -4.53 11.65
C ALA A 460 12.84 -4.94 10.20
N LYS A 461 13.79 -5.86 10.02
CA LYS A 461 14.22 -6.35 8.69
C LYS A 461 13.89 -7.82 8.46
N GLN A 462 13.95 -8.65 9.50
CA GLN A 462 13.71 -10.08 9.40
C GLN A 462 12.65 -10.51 10.41
N HIS A 463 11.38 -10.15 10.13
CA HIS A 463 10.27 -10.33 11.06
C HIS A 463 10.18 -11.72 11.68
N GLY A 464 10.36 -12.81 10.90
CA GLY A 464 10.32 -14.18 11.43
C GLY A 464 11.43 -14.49 12.45
N LYS A 465 12.68 -14.07 12.20
CA LYS A 465 13.76 -14.25 13.18
C LYS A 465 13.60 -13.33 14.38
N GLU A 466 13.13 -12.11 14.16
CA GLU A 466 12.89 -11.16 15.23
C GLU A 466 11.77 -11.63 16.17
N ALA A 467 10.71 -12.22 15.64
CA ALA A 467 9.64 -12.84 16.42
C ALA A 467 10.17 -14.00 17.28
N SER A 468 11.05 -14.85 16.72
CA SER A 468 11.73 -15.93 17.45
C SER A 468 12.56 -15.43 18.64
N ILE A 469 13.24 -14.29 18.48
CA ILE A 469 13.99 -13.63 19.55
C ILE A 469 13.03 -13.08 20.61
N ILE A 470 11.99 -12.37 20.19
CA ILE A 470 10.99 -11.76 21.09
C ILE A 470 10.23 -12.81 21.90
N ALA A 471 9.91 -13.96 21.30
CA ALA A 471 9.30 -15.10 21.98
C ALA A 471 10.16 -15.59 23.16
N ARG A 472 11.48 -15.34 23.15
CA ARG A 472 12.42 -15.69 24.22
C ARG A 472 12.83 -14.51 25.09
N ALA A 473 12.38 -13.28 24.79
CA ALA A 473 12.81 -12.07 25.49
C ALA A 473 12.32 -11.99 26.96
N GLY A 474 11.30 -12.77 27.34
CA GLY A 474 10.80 -12.84 28.72
C GLY A 474 11.57 -13.82 29.62
N ARG A 475 12.66 -14.42 29.14
CA ARG A 475 13.50 -15.35 29.88
C ARG A 475 14.48 -14.67 30.83
N LYS A 476 14.90 -15.39 31.86
CA LYS A 476 15.82 -14.88 32.87
C LYS A 476 17.13 -14.40 32.23
N GLY A 477 17.49 -13.16 32.50
CA GLY A 477 18.70 -12.51 31.98
C GLY A 477 18.66 -12.15 30.48
N ALA A 478 17.51 -12.27 29.81
CA ALA A 478 17.39 -11.86 28.41
C ALA A 478 17.39 -10.32 28.29
N VAL A 479 18.22 -9.79 27.40
CA VAL A 479 18.25 -8.35 27.06
C VAL A 479 18.01 -8.20 25.57
N THR A 480 16.95 -7.48 25.21
CA THR A 480 16.55 -7.28 23.81
C THR A 480 16.44 -5.80 23.49
N VAL A 481 17.13 -5.35 22.45
CA VAL A 481 17.06 -3.97 21.93
C VAL A 481 16.23 -3.96 20.67
N ALA A 482 15.06 -3.32 20.71
CA ALA A 482 14.14 -3.20 19.60
C ALA A 482 14.15 -1.77 19.03
N THR A 483 14.44 -1.67 17.73
CA THR A 483 14.31 -0.42 16.99
C THR A 483 12.85 -0.16 16.63
N ASN A 484 12.34 1.04 16.94
CA ASN A 484 10.93 1.42 16.84
C ASN A 484 10.04 0.36 17.51
N MET A 485 9.17 -0.27 16.71
CA MET A 485 8.25 -1.31 17.15
C MET A 485 8.66 -2.69 16.59
N ALA A 486 9.95 -2.92 16.36
CA ALA A 486 10.46 -4.24 15.97
C ALA A 486 10.00 -5.32 16.97
N GLY A 487 9.62 -6.49 16.46
CA GLY A 487 9.00 -7.53 17.28
C GLY A 487 7.50 -7.34 17.55
N ARG A 488 6.84 -6.44 16.81
CA ARG A 488 5.39 -6.26 16.86
C ARG A 488 4.64 -7.55 16.52
N GLY A 489 3.43 -7.67 17.08
CA GLY A 489 2.57 -8.84 16.94
C GLY A 489 3.05 -10.09 17.69
N THR A 490 4.25 -10.07 18.30
CA THR A 490 4.75 -11.18 19.12
C THR A 490 4.66 -10.85 20.60
N ASP A 491 4.11 -11.79 21.36
CA ASP A 491 3.88 -11.63 22.78
C ASP A 491 5.09 -12.07 23.60
N ILE A 492 5.59 -11.17 24.45
CA ILE A 492 6.66 -11.46 25.41
C ILE A 492 6.02 -12.06 26.66
N VAL A 493 6.00 -13.39 26.72
CA VAL A 493 5.55 -14.16 27.88
C VAL A 493 6.75 -14.41 28.79
N LEU A 494 6.57 -14.25 30.11
CA LEU A 494 7.63 -14.54 31.08
C LEU A 494 8.00 -16.03 30.99
N GLY A 495 9.30 -16.35 31.01
CA GLY A 495 9.81 -17.72 30.78
C GLY A 495 9.87 -18.16 29.30
N GLY A 496 9.32 -17.35 28.40
CA GLY A 496 9.28 -17.57 26.95
C GLY A 496 7.89 -18.00 26.47
N ASN A 497 7.53 -17.60 25.26
CA ASN A 497 6.22 -17.86 24.66
C ASN A 497 6.09 -19.34 24.26
N PRO A 498 5.24 -20.14 24.94
CA PRO A 498 5.20 -21.57 24.72
C PRO A 498 4.62 -21.95 23.36
N ASP A 499 3.63 -21.22 22.84
CA ASP A 499 2.99 -21.51 21.56
C ASP A 499 3.97 -21.37 20.40
N ILE A 500 4.73 -20.26 20.37
CA ILE A 500 5.71 -20.01 19.31
C ILE A 500 6.88 -20.98 19.40
N ILE A 501 7.36 -21.25 20.62
CA ILE A 501 8.47 -22.20 20.81
C ILE A 501 8.03 -23.62 20.42
N ALA A 502 6.78 -24.02 20.70
CA ALA A 502 6.24 -25.31 20.28
C ALA A 502 6.09 -25.42 18.76
N ASP A 503 5.59 -24.38 18.09
CA ASP A 503 5.52 -24.31 16.62
C ASP A 503 6.91 -24.43 15.99
N GLU A 504 7.89 -23.68 16.50
CA GLU A 504 9.28 -23.75 16.02
C GLU A 504 9.85 -25.17 16.15
N VAL A 505 9.61 -25.85 17.28
CA VAL A 505 10.06 -27.24 17.49
C VAL A 505 9.42 -28.21 16.50
N LEU A 506 8.14 -28.02 16.14
CA LEU A 506 7.47 -28.87 15.15
C LEU A 506 7.97 -28.58 13.73
N ARG A 507 8.19 -27.32 13.39
CA ARG A 507 8.77 -26.92 12.10
C ARG A 507 10.20 -27.41 11.93
N GLU A 508 11.01 -27.43 12.98
CA GLU A 508 12.34 -28.05 12.99
C GLU A 508 12.29 -29.57 12.73
N ARG A 509 11.16 -30.22 13.06
CA ARG A 509 10.89 -31.62 12.72
C ARG A 509 10.32 -31.81 11.31
N GLY A 510 10.13 -30.73 10.55
CA GLY A 510 9.58 -30.74 9.20
C GLY A 510 8.04 -30.74 9.14
N LEU A 511 7.35 -30.52 10.26
CA LEU A 511 5.88 -30.48 10.30
C LEU A 511 5.38 -29.05 10.05
N ASP A 512 4.43 -28.92 9.12
CA ASP A 512 3.80 -27.64 8.78
C ASP A 512 2.29 -27.72 9.05
N PRO A 513 1.67 -26.68 9.65
CA PRO A 513 0.26 -26.71 10.04
C PRO A 513 -0.72 -26.69 8.87
N VAL A 514 -0.25 -26.46 7.63
CA VAL A 514 -1.06 -26.52 6.41
C VAL A 514 -0.76 -27.80 5.64
N GLU A 515 0.50 -28.01 5.25
CA GLU A 515 0.89 -29.16 4.40
C GLU A 515 0.82 -30.51 5.15
N HIS A 516 1.06 -30.51 6.46
CA HIS A 516 1.12 -31.72 7.30
C HIS A 516 0.11 -31.64 8.46
N SER A 517 -1.10 -31.13 8.19
CA SER A 517 -2.07 -30.77 9.23
C SER A 517 -2.33 -31.91 10.22
N GLU A 518 -2.63 -33.13 9.78
CA GLU A 518 -2.95 -34.25 10.70
C GLU A 518 -1.79 -34.62 11.63
N GLU A 519 -0.57 -34.71 11.09
CA GLU A 519 0.64 -35.04 11.85
C GLU A 519 1.02 -33.92 12.82
N TYR A 520 0.83 -32.67 12.40
CA TYR A 520 1.06 -31.49 13.22
C TYR A 520 0.08 -31.47 14.42
N GLU A 521 -1.22 -31.63 14.17
CA GLU A 521 -2.26 -31.66 15.21
C GLU A 521 -2.03 -32.81 16.21
N ALA A 522 -1.60 -33.98 15.75
CA ALA A 522 -1.31 -35.11 16.62
C ALA A 522 -0.08 -34.87 17.53
N ALA A 523 0.93 -34.17 17.03
CA ALA A 523 2.16 -33.87 17.78
C ALA A 523 2.03 -32.65 18.71
N TRP A 524 1.16 -31.70 18.37
CA TRP A 524 1.02 -30.40 19.04
C TRP A 524 0.79 -30.50 20.56
N PRO A 525 -0.20 -31.25 21.08
CA PRO A 525 -0.52 -31.24 22.52
C PRO A 525 0.66 -31.65 23.40
N LYS A 526 1.40 -32.68 22.97
CA LYS A 526 2.54 -33.20 23.73
C LYS A 526 3.71 -32.21 23.76
N VAL A 527 4.04 -31.61 22.61
CA VAL A 527 5.13 -30.61 22.54
C VAL A 527 4.76 -29.36 23.33
N LEU A 528 3.51 -28.90 23.22
CA LEU A 528 3.02 -27.75 23.96
C LEU A 528 3.08 -27.98 25.47
N GLU A 529 2.69 -29.17 25.96
CA GLU A 529 2.77 -29.51 27.39
C GLU A 529 4.22 -29.47 27.90
N GLU A 530 5.16 -30.09 27.18
CA GLU A 530 6.60 -30.11 27.53
C GLU A 530 7.20 -28.69 27.57
N VAL A 531 6.90 -27.86 26.56
CA VAL A 531 7.42 -26.49 26.46
C VAL A 531 6.76 -25.57 27.48
N SER A 532 5.45 -25.71 27.72
CA SER A 532 4.70 -24.90 28.69
C SER A 532 5.18 -25.16 30.11
N ALA A 533 5.39 -26.42 30.49
CA ALA A 533 5.91 -26.76 31.82
C ALA A 533 7.29 -26.12 32.09
N ARG A 534 8.18 -26.11 31.10
CA ARG A 534 9.49 -25.45 31.21
C ARG A 534 9.34 -23.93 31.31
N SER A 535 8.47 -23.35 30.49
CA SER A 535 8.28 -21.90 30.43
C SER A 535 7.65 -21.38 31.71
N GLU A 536 6.67 -22.08 32.29
CA GLU A 536 6.03 -21.69 33.55
C GLU A 536 7.00 -21.72 34.74
N ALA A 537 7.84 -22.77 34.82
CA ALA A 537 8.85 -22.87 35.88
C ALA A 537 9.84 -21.68 35.85
N GLU A 538 10.26 -21.24 34.65
CA GLU A 538 11.11 -20.07 34.49
C GLU A 538 10.32 -18.75 34.69
N ALA A 539 9.04 -18.72 34.34
CA ALA A 539 8.16 -17.57 34.53
C ALA A 539 8.04 -17.20 36.01
N ASP A 540 7.88 -18.19 36.90
CA ASP A 540 7.82 -17.97 38.35
C ASP A 540 9.09 -17.29 38.87
N GLU A 541 10.28 -17.75 38.46
CA GLU A 541 11.54 -17.08 38.81
C GLU A 541 11.57 -15.63 38.30
N VAL A 542 11.11 -15.38 37.08
CA VAL A 542 11.09 -14.02 36.50
C VAL A 542 10.09 -13.11 37.22
N ARG A 543 8.94 -13.64 37.65
CA ARG A 543 7.95 -12.90 38.46
C ARG A 543 8.55 -12.44 39.79
N GLU A 544 9.30 -13.31 40.46
CA GLU A 544 10.02 -12.97 41.70
C GLU A 544 11.09 -11.88 41.49
N LEU A 545 11.70 -11.82 40.30
CA LEU A 545 12.68 -10.80 39.92
C LEU A 545 12.05 -9.46 39.52
N GLY A 546 10.72 -9.33 39.59
CA GLY A 546 9.98 -8.12 39.27
C GLY A 546 9.36 -8.10 37.86
N GLY A 547 9.41 -9.22 37.13
CA GLY A 547 8.85 -9.35 35.78
C GLY A 547 9.65 -8.61 34.71
N LEU A 548 9.05 -8.43 33.53
CA LEU A 548 9.70 -7.74 32.41
C LEU A 548 9.90 -6.26 32.70
N TYR A 549 11.12 -5.76 32.52
CA TYR A 549 11.42 -4.34 32.55
C TYR A 549 11.46 -3.77 31.13
N VAL A 550 10.66 -2.73 30.87
CA VAL A 550 10.63 -2.01 29.59
C VAL A 550 11.29 -0.65 29.73
N LEU A 551 12.30 -0.40 28.91
CA LEU A 551 13.05 0.85 28.90
C LEU A 551 12.89 1.56 27.55
N GLY A 552 12.31 2.77 27.54
CA GLY A 552 12.29 3.65 26.38
C GLY A 552 13.51 4.57 26.38
N THR A 553 14.23 4.67 25.27
CA THR A 553 15.43 5.53 25.17
C THR A 553 15.16 6.93 24.63
N GLU A 554 13.96 7.16 24.08
CA GLU A 554 13.45 8.43 23.56
C GLU A 554 11.90 8.38 23.60
N ARG A 555 11.24 9.53 23.39
CA ARG A 555 9.80 9.61 23.13
C ARG A 555 9.54 9.42 21.64
N HIS A 556 8.53 8.65 21.29
CA HIS A 556 8.04 8.58 19.91
C HIS A 556 7.19 9.80 19.55
N ASP A 557 6.87 9.93 18.26
CA ASP A 557 6.04 11.02 17.73
C ASP A 557 4.63 11.07 18.32
N ALA A 558 4.14 9.95 18.86
CA ALA A 558 2.86 9.85 19.54
C ALA A 558 2.99 9.15 20.89
N ARG A 559 2.26 9.65 21.89
CA ARG A 559 2.18 9.06 23.23
C ARG A 559 1.60 7.64 23.20
N ARG A 560 0.76 7.37 22.21
CA ARG A 560 0.18 6.07 21.94
C ARG A 560 1.26 5.00 21.72
N ILE A 561 2.24 5.27 20.87
CA ILE A 561 3.35 4.36 20.56
C ILE A 561 4.20 4.10 21.81
N ASP A 562 4.46 5.14 22.61
CA ASP A 562 5.14 4.98 23.91
C ASP A 562 4.35 4.04 24.84
N ASN A 563 3.03 4.17 24.90
CA ASN A 563 2.18 3.30 25.73
C ASN A 563 2.13 1.87 25.19
N GLN A 564 2.23 1.65 23.88
CA GLN A 564 2.37 0.31 23.31
C GLN A 564 3.68 -0.34 23.75
N LEU A 565 4.80 0.40 23.76
CA LEU A 565 6.07 -0.08 24.28
C LEU A 565 5.93 -0.47 25.76
N ARG A 566 5.40 0.40 26.61
CA ARG A 566 5.11 0.09 28.03
C ARG A 566 4.23 -1.16 28.17
N GLY A 567 3.22 -1.26 27.32
CA GLY A 567 2.28 -2.38 27.22
C GLY A 567 2.91 -3.73 26.93
N ARG A 568 4.19 -3.78 26.52
CA ARG A 568 4.92 -5.05 26.37
C ARG A 568 5.16 -5.74 27.71
N SER A 569 5.14 -5.02 28.83
CA SER A 569 5.29 -5.52 30.21
C SER A 569 3.97 -5.54 30.98
N GLY A 570 3.88 -6.37 32.03
CA GLY A 570 2.76 -6.48 32.96
C GLY A 570 1.49 -7.08 32.35
N ARG A 571 1.66 -8.06 31.45
CA ARG A 571 0.57 -8.74 30.73
C ARG A 571 -0.13 -9.73 31.65
N GLN A 572 -1.44 -9.96 31.46
CA GLN A 572 -2.23 -10.89 32.28
C GLN A 572 -2.02 -10.73 33.80
N GLY A 573 -1.81 -9.49 34.27
CA GLY A 573 -1.58 -9.18 35.68
C GLY A 573 -0.21 -9.60 36.22
N ASP A 574 0.75 -9.93 35.36
CA ASP A 574 2.13 -10.16 35.77
C ASP A 574 2.76 -8.88 36.38
N PRO A 575 3.73 -9.02 37.29
CA PRO A 575 4.57 -7.91 37.71
C PRO A 575 5.38 -7.38 36.51
N GLY A 576 5.74 -6.11 36.60
CA GLY A 576 6.54 -5.48 35.56
C GLY A 576 6.81 -4.02 35.86
N GLU A 577 7.81 -3.48 35.20
CA GLU A 577 8.23 -2.09 35.34
C GLU A 577 8.42 -1.45 33.96
N SER A 578 8.12 -0.17 33.83
CA SER A 578 8.49 0.61 32.65
C SER A 578 9.10 1.95 33.01
N ARG A 579 10.07 2.43 32.23
CA ARG A 579 10.70 3.75 32.41
C ARG A 579 11.17 4.32 31.09
N PHE A 580 11.12 5.64 30.94
CA PHE A 580 11.71 6.34 29.80
C PHE A 580 12.92 7.16 30.25
N TYR A 581 13.99 7.09 29.44
CA TYR A 581 15.21 7.86 29.57
C TYR A 581 15.24 8.84 28.41
N LEU A 582 15.29 10.13 28.69
CA LEU A 582 15.18 11.19 27.69
C LEU A 582 16.39 12.12 27.79
N SER A 583 16.69 12.85 26.73
CA SER A 583 17.67 13.93 26.77
C SER A 583 17.16 15.21 26.11
N LEU A 584 17.71 16.34 26.52
CA LEU A 584 17.47 17.62 25.85
C LEU A 584 18.04 17.65 24.41
N GLY A 585 18.92 16.71 24.07
CA GLY A 585 19.49 16.54 22.74
C GLY A 585 18.68 15.63 21.82
N ASP A 586 17.62 14.98 22.30
CA ASP A 586 16.81 14.06 21.49
C ASP A 586 16.08 14.80 20.36
N ASP A 587 15.77 14.09 19.27
CA ASP A 587 15.22 14.67 18.05
C ASP A 587 13.91 15.45 18.27
N LEU A 588 13.00 14.90 19.10
CA LEU A 588 11.76 15.56 19.47
C LEU A 588 12.01 16.94 20.10
N MET A 589 13.04 17.04 20.96
CA MET A 589 13.39 18.28 21.64
C MET A 589 14.06 19.29 20.71
N ARG A 590 14.91 18.81 19.79
CA ARG A 590 15.60 19.64 18.80
C ARG A 590 14.62 20.28 17.81
N ARG A 591 13.60 19.54 17.37
CA ARG A 591 12.64 20.02 16.37
C ARG A 591 11.69 21.09 16.91
N PHE A 592 11.22 20.97 18.16
CA PHE A 592 10.10 21.78 18.65
C PHE A 592 10.44 22.77 19.78
N ASN A 593 11.59 22.64 20.47
CA ASN A 593 11.86 23.42 21.68
C ASN A 593 13.32 23.90 21.85
N ALA A 594 14.03 24.18 20.75
CA ALA A 594 15.43 24.62 20.76
C ALA A 594 15.71 25.81 21.71
N GLY A 595 14.85 26.83 21.73
CA GLY A 595 15.04 28.02 22.59
C GLY A 595 14.83 27.75 24.09
N MET A 596 13.99 26.78 24.45
CA MET A 596 13.80 26.36 25.84
C MET A 596 14.97 25.50 26.31
N VAL A 597 15.42 24.56 25.47
CA VAL A 597 16.62 23.74 25.71
C VAL A 597 17.82 24.63 25.99
N GLU A 598 18.05 25.66 25.16
CA GLU A 598 19.14 26.63 25.35
C GLU A 598 19.03 27.39 26.69
N ARG A 599 17.80 27.79 27.07
CA ARG A 599 17.56 28.49 28.34
C ARG A 599 17.81 27.59 29.55
N VAL A 600 17.35 26.34 29.51
CA VAL A 600 17.59 25.36 30.59
C VAL A 600 19.08 25.07 30.69
N MET A 601 19.77 24.82 29.57
CA MET A 601 21.22 24.58 29.55
C MET A 601 22.04 25.76 30.09
N ARG A 602 21.61 27.01 29.86
CA ARG A 602 22.30 28.21 30.40
C ARG A 602 22.02 28.46 31.88
N THR A 603 20.80 28.15 32.34
CA THR A 603 20.33 28.56 33.68
C THR A 603 20.59 27.48 34.74
N MET A 604 20.53 26.20 34.35
CA MET A 604 20.76 25.07 35.25
C MET A 604 22.20 24.58 35.15
N ARG A 605 23.04 24.92 36.14
CA ARG A 605 24.41 24.37 36.31
C ARG A 605 24.38 22.96 36.90
N LEU A 606 23.53 22.07 36.37
CA LEU A 606 23.53 20.66 36.79
C LEU A 606 24.68 19.91 36.09
N PRO A 607 25.34 18.96 36.80
CA PRO A 607 26.19 17.95 36.19
C PRO A 607 25.45 17.17 35.09
N ASP A 608 26.16 16.73 34.06
CA ASP A 608 25.53 16.08 32.90
C ASP A 608 24.91 14.71 33.23
N ASP A 609 25.42 14.04 34.28
CA ASP A 609 25.04 12.71 34.77
C ASP A 609 23.86 12.73 35.77
N MET A 610 23.41 13.91 36.21
CA MET A 610 22.30 14.03 37.17
C MET A 610 20.95 14.19 36.44
N PRO A 611 19.92 13.37 36.76
CA PRO A 611 18.58 13.52 36.18
C PRO A 611 17.94 14.86 36.54
N ILE A 612 17.29 15.48 35.55
CA ILE A 612 16.56 16.74 35.67
C ILE A 612 15.11 16.44 36.06
N GLU A 613 14.83 16.44 37.35
CA GLU A 613 13.46 16.29 37.88
C GLU A 613 12.76 17.65 38.02
N HIS A 614 12.39 18.27 36.89
CA HIS A 614 11.71 19.56 36.91
C HIS A 614 10.40 19.55 36.11
N LYS A 615 9.27 19.86 36.77
CA LYS A 615 7.91 19.82 36.17
C LYS A 615 7.78 20.64 34.87
N MET A 616 8.54 21.71 34.72
CA MET A 616 8.56 22.52 33.48
C MET A 616 9.08 21.71 32.28
N VAL A 617 10.13 20.91 32.47
CA VAL A 617 10.76 20.13 31.39
C VAL A 617 9.84 18.99 30.97
N THR A 618 9.25 18.28 31.92
CA THR A 618 8.23 17.24 31.64
C THR A 618 7.05 17.80 30.85
N LYS A 619 6.53 18.99 31.23
CA LYS A 619 5.45 19.66 30.48
C LYS A 619 5.88 20.07 29.08
N ALA A 620 7.12 20.50 28.90
CA ALA A 620 7.63 20.90 27.59
C ALA A 620 7.77 19.69 26.64
N ILE A 621 8.24 18.55 27.14
CA ILE A 621 8.29 17.28 26.40
C ILE A 621 6.88 16.86 25.98
N GLN A 622 5.93 16.87 26.93
CA GLN A 622 4.53 16.56 26.63
C GLN A 622 3.96 17.51 25.57
N SER A 623 4.24 18.82 25.67
CA SER A 623 3.80 19.80 24.69
C SER A 623 4.41 19.58 23.30
N ALA A 624 5.68 19.19 23.22
CA ALA A 624 6.34 18.89 21.94
C ALA A 624 5.70 17.67 21.27
N GLN A 625 5.46 16.59 22.02
CA GLN A 625 4.79 15.40 21.52
C GLN A 625 3.36 15.71 21.02
N THR A 626 2.57 16.49 21.78
CA THR A 626 1.22 16.89 21.34
C THR A 626 1.25 17.76 20.08
N GLN A 627 2.27 18.60 19.87
CA GLN A 627 2.40 19.37 18.63
C GLN A 627 2.70 18.47 17.42
N VAL A 628 3.54 17.44 17.58
CA VAL A 628 3.80 16.44 16.54
C VAL A 628 2.53 15.66 16.19
N GLU A 629 1.78 15.21 17.20
CA GLU A 629 0.50 14.52 17.00
C GLU A 629 -0.49 15.40 16.21
N GLN A 630 -0.62 16.69 16.57
CA GLN A 630 -1.47 17.63 15.85
C GLN A 630 -1.00 17.86 14.41
N GLN A 631 0.30 17.99 14.17
CA GLN A 631 0.86 18.13 12.83
C GLN A 631 0.55 16.90 11.97
N ASN A 632 0.73 15.69 12.51
CA ASN A 632 0.42 14.44 11.81
C ASN A 632 -1.07 14.30 11.51
N MET A 633 -1.93 14.70 12.46
CA MET A 633 -3.39 14.74 12.24
C MET A 633 -3.77 15.69 11.09
N GLU A 634 -3.18 16.89 11.04
CA GLU A 634 -3.45 17.84 9.95
C GLU A 634 -2.92 17.33 8.60
N ILE A 635 -1.77 16.66 8.57
CA ILE A 635 -1.27 16.00 7.35
C ILE A 635 -2.29 14.99 6.83
N ARG A 636 -2.78 14.07 7.68
CA ARG A 636 -3.79 13.08 7.29
C ARG A 636 -5.09 13.69 6.82
N LYS A 637 -5.57 14.70 7.54
CA LYS A 637 -6.77 15.43 7.19
C LYS A 637 -6.65 16.09 5.82
N ASN A 638 -5.50 16.69 5.52
CA ASN A 638 -5.23 17.27 4.21
C ASN A 638 -5.16 16.20 3.11
N VAL A 639 -4.44 15.10 3.35
CA VAL A 639 -4.37 13.96 2.41
C VAL A 639 -5.76 13.44 2.06
N LEU A 640 -6.62 13.23 3.07
CA LEU A 640 -8.01 12.83 2.87
C LEU A 640 -8.82 13.91 2.15
N LYS A 641 -8.70 15.19 2.51
CA LYS A 641 -9.45 16.30 1.90
C LYS A 641 -9.25 16.36 0.38
N TYR A 642 -8.01 16.21 -0.09
CA TYR A 642 -7.72 16.18 -1.53
C TYR A 642 -8.18 14.88 -2.20
N ASP A 643 -8.03 13.74 -1.51
CA ASP A 643 -8.49 12.45 -2.05
C ASP A 643 -10.03 12.35 -2.10
N GLU A 644 -10.79 13.05 -1.26
CA GLU A 644 -12.27 13.05 -1.34
C GLU A 644 -12.78 13.58 -2.68
N VAL A 645 -12.10 14.55 -3.29
CA VAL A 645 -12.43 15.04 -4.63
C VAL A 645 -12.14 13.96 -5.67
N MET A 646 -10.95 13.35 -5.63
CA MET A 646 -10.55 12.29 -6.55
C MET A 646 -11.40 11.03 -6.37
N ASN A 647 -11.82 10.71 -5.15
CA ASN A 647 -12.58 9.51 -4.84
C ASN A 647 -13.96 9.54 -5.49
N ARG A 648 -14.65 10.69 -5.48
CA ARG A 648 -15.94 10.83 -6.19
C ARG A 648 -15.81 10.62 -7.69
N GLN A 649 -14.75 11.16 -8.30
CA GLN A 649 -14.47 10.97 -9.73
C GLN A 649 -14.15 9.50 -10.02
N ARG A 650 -13.32 8.90 -9.17
CA ARG A 650 -12.89 7.50 -9.27
C ARG A 650 -14.06 6.53 -9.12
N GLU A 651 -14.98 6.76 -8.19
CA GLU A 651 -16.18 5.93 -8.01
C GLU A 651 -16.99 5.84 -9.31
N VAL A 652 -17.19 6.97 -10.00
CA VAL A 652 -17.88 7.01 -11.31
C VAL A 652 -17.10 6.24 -12.37
N ILE A 653 -15.79 6.49 -12.49
CA ILE A 653 -14.97 5.85 -13.52
C ILE A 653 -14.85 4.34 -13.28
N TYR A 654 -14.67 3.92 -12.03
CA TYR A 654 -14.54 2.52 -11.67
C TYR A 654 -15.86 1.77 -11.80
N SER A 655 -17.00 2.41 -11.47
CA SER A 655 -18.31 1.79 -11.70
C SER A 655 -18.59 1.60 -13.20
N GLU A 656 -18.29 2.60 -14.03
CA GLU A 656 -18.47 2.47 -15.48
C GLU A 656 -17.53 1.41 -16.06
N ARG A 657 -16.25 1.40 -15.64
CA ARG A 657 -15.29 0.37 -16.02
C ARG A 657 -15.81 -1.03 -15.67
N ARG A 658 -16.32 -1.22 -14.45
CA ARG A 658 -16.81 -2.51 -13.97
C ARG A 658 -17.99 -3.02 -14.80
N ARG A 659 -18.94 -2.15 -15.13
CA ARG A 659 -20.09 -2.45 -16.00
C ARG A 659 -19.65 -2.96 -17.38
N VAL A 660 -18.65 -2.29 -17.98
CA VAL A 660 -18.06 -2.69 -19.26
C VAL A 660 -17.37 -4.07 -19.15
N LEU A 661 -16.63 -4.32 -18.06
CA LEU A 661 -15.93 -5.60 -17.83
C LEU A 661 -16.89 -6.77 -17.54
N GLU A 662 -18.03 -6.51 -16.90
CA GLU A 662 -19.07 -7.52 -16.63
C GLU A 662 -19.87 -7.91 -17.87
N GLY A 663 -19.60 -7.28 -19.01
CA GLY A 663 -20.20 -7.63 -20.29
C GLY A 663 -21.61 -7.05 -20.48
N GLU A 664 -21.96 -5.97 -19.77
CA GLU A 664 -23.22 -5.26 -19.96
C GLU A 664 -23.40 -4.83 -21.43
N ASP A 665 -24.63 -4.84 -21.92
CA ASP A 665 -24.95 -4.37 -23.26
C ASP A 665 -24.81 -2.84 -23.33
N LEU A 666 -23.77 -2.37 -23.99
CA LEU A 666 -23.45 -0.95 -24.12
C LEU A 666 -24.18 -0.25 -25.27
N ARG A 667 -25.07 -0.92 -26.00
CA ARG A 667 -25.75 -0.32 -27.17
C ARG A 667 -26.47 0.98 -26.84
N GLU A 668 -27.29 0.95 -25.79
CA GLU A 668 -28.06 2.13 -25.38
C GLU A 668 -27.15 3.25 -24.89
N GLN A 669 -26.05 2.89 -24.21
CA GLN A 669 -25.05 3.86 -23.77
C GLN A 669 -24.31 4.49 -24.96
N ALA A 670 -23.89 3.69 -25.94
CA ALA A 670 -23.23 4.16 -27.16
C ALA A 670 -24.16 5.08 -27.98
N ARG A 671 -25.44 4.72 -28.11
CA ARG A 671 -26.47 5.57 -28.74
C ARG A 671 -26.70 6.87 -27.98
N HIS A 672 -26.67 6.84 -26.65
CA HIS A 672 -26.76 8.04 -25.82
C HIS A 672 -25.53 8.93 -26.01
N MET A 673 -24.31 8.37 -26.01
CA MET A 673 -23.09 9.12 -26.30
C MET A 673 -23.14 9.77 -27.69
N LEU A 674 -23.59 9.02 -28.70
CA LEU A 674 -23.78 9.55 -30.06
C LEU A 674 -24.77 10.71 -30.08
N ARG A 675 -25.92 10.56 -29.42
CA ARG A 675 -26.92 11.64 -29.31
C ARG A 675 -26.34 12.86 -28.64
N ASP A 676 -25.65 12.70 -27.50
CA ASP A 676 -25.07 13.79 -26.74
C ASP A 676 -24.04 14.56 -27.58
N VAL A 677 -23.10 13.85 -28.22
CA VAL A 677 -22.03 14.47 -29.03
C VAL A 677 -22.60 15.22 -30.23
N VAL A 678 -23.55 14.62 -30.97
CA VAL A 678 -24.20 15.30 -32.11
C VAL A 678 -25.01 16.50 -31.63
N THR A 679 -25.70 16.38 -30.50
CA THR A 679 -26.46 17.49 -29.90
C THR A 679 -25.55 18.66 -29.54
N GLU A 680 -24.39 18.39 -28.96
CA GLU A 680 -23.41 19.40 -28.57
C GLU A 680 -22.83 20.14 -29.77
N TYR A 681 -22.41 19.41 -30.81
CA TYR A 681 -21.93 19.99 -32.07
C TYR A 681 -22.96 20.91 -32.73
N VAL A 682 -24.21 20.45 -32.84
CA VAL A 682 -25.29 21.25 -33.43
C VAL A 682 -25.59 22.47 -32.55
N THR A 683 -25.78 22.26 -31.25
CA THR A 683 -26.12 23.36 -30.32
C THR A 683 -25.04 24.43 -30.28
N SER A 684 -23.76 24.06 -30.33
CA SER A 684 -22.63 25.00 -30.36
C SER A 684 -22.72 25.95 -31.55
N GLU A 685 -22.99 25.41 -32.76
CA GLU A 685 -23.06 26.19 -33.99
C GLU A 685 -24.43 26.89 -34.21
N THR A 686 -25.50 26.41 -33.57
CA THR A 686 -26.86 27.00 -33.69
C THR A 686 -27.27 27.88 -32.51
N SER A 687 -26.38 28.13 -31.55
CA SER A 687 -26.69 28.84 -30.30
C SER A 687 -26.94 30.34 -30.48
N GLU A 688 -26.28 30.95 -31.46
CA GLU A 688 -26.37 32.37 -31.79
C GLU A 688 -26.66 32.57 -33.28
N GLY A 689 -27.34 33.67 -33.63
CA GLY A 689 -27.65 34.02 -35.02
C GLY A 689 -28.88 33.32 -35.60
N TYR A 690 -29.17 33.63 -36.87
CA TYR A 690 -30.22 32.96 -37.65
C TYR A 690 -29.61 31.84 -38.50
N ALA A 691 -30.46 30.99 -39.09
CA ALA A 691 -30.01 29.85 -39.91
C ALA A 691 -29.04 30.24 -41.06
N GLU A 692 -29.13 31.47 -41.55
CA GLU A 692 -28.25 32.03 -42.59
C GLU A 692 -26.85 32.41 -42.05
N ASP A 693 -26.72 32.65 -40.74
CA ASP A 693 -25.48 33.03 -40.07
C ASP A 693 -24.68 31.82 -39.56
N TRP A 694 -25.28 30.61 -39.56
CA TRP A 694 -24.63 29.40 -39.06
C TRP A 694 -23.53 28.90 -40.00
N ASN A 695 -22.42 28.47 -39.41
CA ASN A 695 -21.29 27.91 -40.15
C ASN A 695 -21.49 26.41 -40.45
N HIS A 696 -22.37 26.12 -41.42
CA HIS A 696 -22.65 24.75 -41.84
C HIS A 696 -21.40 24.03 -42.39
N GLU A 697 -20.46 24.72 -43.03
CA GLU A 697 -19.20 24.10 -43.49
C GLU A 697 -18.37 23.54 -42.33
N ARG A 698 -18.24 24.31 -41.25
CA ARG A 698 -17.53 23.89 -40.03
C ARG A 698 -18.25 22.72 -39.35
N LEU A 699 -19.57 22.81 -39.21
CA LEU A 699 -20.39 21.75 -38.61
C LEU A 699 -20.27 20.43 -39.39
N TRP A 700 -20.43 20.45 -40.72
CA TRP A 700 -20.29 19.24 -41.54
C TRP A 700 -18.87 18.67 -41.54
N THR A 701 -17.84 19.53 -41.47
CA THR A 701 -16.46 19.07 -41.38
C THR A 701 -16.21 18.32 -40.06
N ALA A 702 -16.72 18.84 -38.94
CA ALA A 702 -16.62 18.19 -37.64
C ALA A 702 -17.39 16.86 -37.61
N LEU A 703 -18.65 16.85 -38.07
CA LEU A 703 -19.49 15.64 -38.09
C LEU A 703 -18.92 14.53 -38.99
N LYS A 704 -18.31 14.88 -40.13
CA LYS A 704 -17.63 13.91 -41.01
C LYS A 704 -16.42 13.24 -40.35
N GLY A 705 -15.77 13.92 -39.40
CA GLY A 705 -14.72 13.31 -38.59
C GLY A 705 -15.27 12.27 -37.59
N LEU A 706 -16.52 12.45 -37.15
CA LEU A 706 -17.17 11.63 -36.15
C LEU A 706 -17.83 10.38 -36.74
N TYR A 707 -18.65 10.53 -37.79
CA TYR A 707 -19.42 9.45 -38.42
C TYR A 707 -19.64 9.71 -39.92
N PRO A 708 -20.00 8.67 -40.71
CA PRO A 708 -20.25 8.84 -42.15
C PRO A 708 -21.61 9.53 -42.40
N VAL A 709 -21.61 10.86 -42.34
CA VAL A 709 -22.78 11.72 -42.63
C VAL A 709 -23.32 11.42 -44.02
N SER A 710 -24.62 11.12 -44.12
CA SER A 710 -25.27 10.77 -45.39
C SER A 710 -26.12 11.87 -46.01
N VAL A 711 -26.46 12.90 -45.23
CA VAL A 711 -27.23 14.07 -45.67
C VAL A 711 -26.34 15.29 -45.95
N THR A 712 -26.70 16.06 -46.96
CA THR A 712 -26.05 17.35 -47.27
C THR A 712 -26.85 18.53 -46.75
N TRP A 713 -26.18 19.65 -46.48
CA TRP A 713 -26.84 20.89 -46.06
C TRP A 713 -27.90 21.35 -47.08
N ASP A 714 -27.56 21.30 -48.38
CA ASP A 714 -28.47 21.70 -49.45
C ASP A 714 -29.76 20.86 -49.47
N GLU A 715 -29.65 19.55 -49.29
CA GLU A 715 -30.81 18.64 -49.20
C GLU A 715 -31.70 18.95 -47.99
N LEU A 716 -31.09 19.31 -46.85
CA LEU A 716 -31.85 19.69 -45.64
C LEU A 716 -32.55 21.03 -45.81
N CYS A 717 -31.92 22.02 -46.44
CA CYS A 717 -32.54 23.31 -46.76
C CYS A 717 -33.67 23.17 -47.78
N GLU A 718 -33.55 22.26 -48.75
CA GLU A 718 -34.65 21.96 -49.68
C GLU A 718 -35.83 21.27 -48.99
N LYS A 719 -35.56 20.35 -48.05
CA LYS A 719 -36.57 19.62 -47.29
C LYS A 719 -37.28 20.51 -46.26
N HIS A 720 -36.55 21.45 -45.64
CA HIS A 720 -37.03 22.34 -44.59
C HIS A 720 -36.68 23.81 -44.91
N PRO A 721 -37.56 24.53 -45.64
CA PRO A 721 -37.31 25.92 -46.02
C PRO A 721 -37.19 26.90 -44.85
N GLU A 722 -37.80 26.57 -43.71
CA GLU A 722 -37.66 27.29 -42.44
C GLU A 722 -36.82 26.44 -41.48
N MET A 723 -35.50 26.53 -41.59
CA MET A 723 -34.57 25.76 -40.78
C MET A 723 -34.47 26.33 -39.35
N ASP A 724 -34.72 25.49 -38.34
CA ASP A 724 -34.49 25.79 -36.93
C ASP A 724 -33.48 24.78 -36.35
N GLY A 725 -32.74 25.17 -35.32
CA GLY A 725 -31.67 24.34 -34.73
C GLY A 725 -32.20 23.01 -34.21
N LYS A 726 -33.48 22.99 -33.76
CA LYS A 726 -34.16 21.75 -33.36
C LYS A 726 -34.45 20.81 -34.53
N VAL A 727 -34.90 21.35 -35.66
CA VAL A 727 -35.18 20.57 -36.87
C VAL A 727 -33.90 19.99 -37.45
N LEU A 728 -32.84 20.82 -37.49
CA LEU A 728 -31.50 20.39 -37.88
C LEU A 728 -30.98 19.27 -36.98
N LEU A 729 -31.14 19.41 -35.66
CA LEU A 729 -30.74 18.41 -34.69
C LEU A 729 -31.50 17.08 -34.89
N GLU A 730 -32.82 17.12 -35.05
CA GLU A 730 -33.63 15.93 -35.26
C GLU A 730 -33.20 15.15 -36.52
N GLU A 731 -33.00 15.85 -37.64
CA GLU A 731 -32.55 15.22 -38.90
C GLU A 731 -31.14 14.63 -38.79
N LEU A 732 -30.20 15.33 -38.16
CA LEU A 732 -28.83 14.83 -37.97
C LEU A 732 -28.77 13.66 -36.96
N LEU A 733 -29.63 13.63 -35.95
CA LEU A 733 -29.75 12.50 -35.04
C LEU A 733 -30.33 11.27 -35.73
N GLU A 734 -31.35 11.43 -36.59
CA GLU A 734 -31.88 10.33 -37.39
C GLU A 734 -30.82 9.76 -38.34
N ASP A 735 -30.04 10.61 -39.01
CA ASP A 735 -28.93 10.17 -39.87
C ASP A 735 -27.86 9.42 -39.07
N ALA A 736 -27.42 9.98 -37.93
CA ALA A 736 -26.41 9.39 -37.06
C ALA A 736 -26.84 8.02 -36.52
N MET A 737 -28.10 7.89 -36.07
CA MET A 737 -28.65 6.61 -35.62
C MET A 737 -28.72 5.59 -36.75
N ALA A 738 -29.14 6.00 -37.95
CA ALA A 738 -29.16 5.12 -39.11
C ALA A 738 -27.74 4.69 -39.52
N ALA A 739 -26.74 5.57 -39.40
CA ALA A 739 -25.34 5.25 -39.62
C ALA A 739 -24.82 4.23 -38.62
N TYR A 740 -25.18 4.36 -37.35
CA TYR A 740 -24.83 3.41 -36.31
C TYR A 740 -25.41 2.02 -36.57
N GLU A 741 -26.68 1.92 -36.98
CA GLU A 741 -27.28 0.63 -37.36
C GLU A 741 -26.61 -0.01 -38.58
N ARG A 742 -26.23 0.79 -39.58
CA ARG A 742 -25.43 0.31 -40.73
C ARG A 742 -24.08 -0.22 -40.27
N ARG A 743 -23.45 0.47 -39.33
CA ARG A 743 -22.15 0.10 -38.76
C ARG A 743 -22.23 -1.19 -37.95
N GLU A 744 -23.26 -1.35 -37.13
CA GLU A 744 -23.54 -2.59 -36.38
C GLU A 744 -23.67 -3.78 -37.34
N ALA A 745 -24.45 -3.64 -38.41
CA ALA A 745 -24.60 -4.67 -39.43
C ALA A 745 -23.29 -4.99 -40.18
N GLU A 746 -22.45 -4.00 -40.45
CA GLU A 746 -21.14 -4.17 -41.08
C GLU A 746 -20.19 -4.98 -40.18
N VAL A 747 -20.06 -4.59 -38.91
CA VAL A 747 -19.16 -5.23 -37.95
C VAL A 747 -19.62 -6.67 -37.66
N ASP A 748 -20.92 -6.88 -37.46
CA ASP A 748 -21.47 -8.21 -37.22
C ASP A 748 -21.32 -9.14 -38.43
N ALA A 749 -21.37 -8.61 -39.66
CA ALA A 749 -21.08 -9.39 -40.87
C ALA A 749 -19.62 -9.84 -40.97
N VAL A 750 -18.67 -9.08 -40.41
CA VAL A 750 -17.23 -9.39 -40.44
C VAL A 750 -16.85 -10.33 -39.29
N VAL A 751 -17.29 -10.05 -38.07
CA VAL A 751 -16.86 -10.70 -36.82
C VAL A 751 -17.78 -11.84 -36.40
N GLY A 752 -19.08 -11.75 -36.70
CA GLY A 752 -20.13 -12.65 -36.21
C GLY A 752 -21.17 -11.91 -35.35
N GLU A 753 -22.26 -12.59 -34.99
CA GLU A 753 -23.34 -12.04 -34.16
C GLU A 753 -22.80 -11.50 -32.83
N GLY A 754 -23.09 -10.23 -32.51
CA GLY A 754 -22.59 -9.56 -31.30
C GLY A 754 -21.17 -8.99 -31.42
N GLY A 755 -20.58 -8.95 -32.61
CA GLY A 755 -19.28 -8.34 -32.88
C GLY A 755 -19.24 -6.85 -32.52
N MET A 756 -20.32 -6.11 -32.80
CA MET A 756 -20.43 -4.69 -32.46
C MET A 756 -20.38 -4.46 -30.94
N ARG A 757 -20.99 -5.33 -30.14
CA ARG A 757 -20.98 -5.22 -28.66
C ARG A 757 -19.58 -5.41 -28.08
N GLU A 758 -18.81 -6.34 -28.63
CA GLU A 758 -17.40 -6.54 -28.23
C GLU A 758 -16.53 -5.35 -28.65
N LEU A 759 -16.76 -4.80 -29.85
CA LEU A 759 -16.09 -3.59 -30.32
C LEU A 759 -16.36 -2.41 -29.36
N GLU A 760 -17.62 -2.20 -28.97
CA GLU A 760 -18.00 -1.16 -28.01
C GLU A 760 -17.28 -1.29 -26.68
N ARG A 761 -17.28 -2.49 -26.10
CA ARG A 761 -16.58 -2.72 -24.83
C ARG A 761 -15.11 -2.37 -24.92
N ARG A 762 -14.41 -2.83 -25.95
CA ARG A 762 -12.98 -2.57 -26.13
C ARG A 762 -12.68 -1.09 -26.37
N VAL A 763 -13.48 -0.43 -27.21
CA VAL A 763 -13.30 0.99 -27.51
C VAL A 763 -13.54 1.82 -26.25
N VAL A 764 -14.67 1.63 -25.56
CA VAL A 764 -15.00 2.37 -24.33
C VAL A 764 -13.92 2.16 -23.28
N LEU A 765 -13.50 0.91 -23.02
CA LEU A 765 -12.48 0.60 -22.02
C LEU A 765 -11.14 1.26 -22.35
N SER A 766 -10.70 1.17 -23.61
CA SER A 766 -9.43 1.74 -24.06
C SER A 766 -9.42 3.27 -24.01
N VAL A 767 -10.51 3.92 -24.43
CA VAL A 767 -10.63 5.39 -24.40
C VAL A 767 -10.71 5.87 -22.95
N LEU A 768 -11.54 5.23 -22.12
CA LEU A 768 -11.69 5.54 -20.71
C LEU A 768 -10.35 5.45 -19.97
N ASP A 769 -9.58 4.37 -20.16
CA ASP A 769 -8.27 4.22 -19.50
C ASP A 769 -7.24 5.24 -19.94
N ARG A 770 -7.26 5.62 -21.21
CA ARG A 770 -6.35 6.65 -21.70
C ARG A 770 -6.71 8.02 -21.12
N LYS A 771 -7.97 8.43 -21.23
CA LYS A 771 -8.47 9.72 -20.74
C LYS A 771 -8.35 9.84 -19.22
N TRP A 772 -8.66 8.78 -18.48
CA TRP A 772 -8.52 8.77 -17.03
C TRP A 772 -7.06 8.91 -16.60
N ARG A 773 -6.11 8.24 -17.28
CA ARG A 773 -4.68 8.39 -16.99
C ARG A 773 -4.16 9.79 -17.31
N GLU A 774 -4.60 10.39 -18.42
CA GLU A 774 -4.31 11.79 -18.75
C GLU A 774 -4.86 12.73 -17.66
N HIS A 775 -6.11 12.53 -17.23
CA HIS A 775 -6.72 13.30 -16.15
C HIS A 775 -5.99 13.15 -14.80
N LEU A 776 -5.62 11.92 -14.41
CA LEU A 776 -4.84 11.70 -13.18
C LEU A 776 -3.52 12.47 -13.20
N TYR A 777 -2.85 12.49 -14.35
CA TYR A 777 -1.63 13.26 -14.54
C TYR A 777 -1.89 14.75 -14.33
N GLU A 778 -2.89 15.34 -14.99
CA GLU A 778 -3.22 16.75 -14.81
C GLU A 778 -3.64 17.09 -13.36
N MET A 779 -4.36 16.19 -12.70
CA MET A 779 -4.79 16.36 -11.30
C MET A 779 -3.61 16.38 -10.32
N ASP A 780 -2.54 15.60 -10.58
CA ASP A 780 -1.31 15.66 -9.78
C ASP A 780 -0.66 17.06 -9.90
N TYR A 781 -0.56 17.62 -11.11
CA TYR A 781 -0.05 18.98 -11.33
C TYR A 781 -0.93 20.04 -10.68
N LEU A 782 -2.26 19.92 -10.80
CA LEU A 782 -3.20 20.83 -10.17
C LEU A 782 -3.01 20.85 -8.65
N LYS A 783 -2.88 19.67 -8.03
CA LYS A 783 -2.68 19.54 -6.59
C LYS A 783 -1.39 20.21 -6.10
N GLU A 784 -0.31 20.15 -6.87
CA GLU A 784 0.94 20.83 -6.54
C GLU A 784 0.84 22.35 -6.72
N GLY A 785 0.21 22.80 -7.83
CA GLY A 785 0.07 24.22 -8.16
C GLY A 785 -0.90 24.99 -7.26
N ILE A 786 -1.92 24.33 -6.72
CA ILE A 786 -2.99 24.97 -5.94
C ILE A 786 -2.47 25.63 -4.65
N GLY A 787 -1.39 25.10 -4.07
CA GLY A 787 -0.80 25.62 -2.84
C GLY A 787 -0.28 27.06 -2.96
N LEU A 788 0.15 27.47 -4.16
CA LEU A 788 0.61 28.83 -4.45
C LEU A 788 -0.55 29.84 -4.49
N ARG A 789 -1.77 29.39 -4.78
CA ARG A 789 -2.97 30.25 -4.83
C ARG A 789 -3.52 30.58 -3.43
N ALA A 790 -3.05 29.90 -2.39
CA ALA A 790 -3.35 30.22 -0.98
C ALA A 790 -2.94 31.66 -0.60
N MET A 791 -2.05 32.30 -1.37
CA MET A 791 -1.64 33.70 -1.16
C MET A 791 -2.80 34.70 -1.37
N ALA A 792 -3.88 34.31 -2.07
CA ALA A 792 -5.02 35.17 -2.39
C ALA A 792 -6.21 35.06 -1.40
N GLN A 793 -6.02 34.55 -0.18
CA GLN A 793 -7.06 34.35 0.84
C GLN A 793 -8.24 33.43 0.44
N ARG A 794 -8.07 32.59 -0.58
CA ARG A 794 -9.06 31.55 -0.95
C ARG A 794 -8.64 30.19 -0.39
N ASP A 795 -9.60 29.35 0.02
CA ASP A 795 -9.31 27.98 0.48
C ASP A 795 -8.82 27.14 -0.72
N PRO A 796 -7.57 26.67 -0.73
CA PRO A 796 -7.01 25.93 -1.85
C PRO A 796 -7.82 24.68 -2.21
N ALA A 797 -8.42 24.01 -1.23
CA ALA A 797 -9.16 22.78 -1.51
C ALA A 797 -10.50 23.05 -2.22
N ILE A 798 -11.10 24.23 -2.03
CA ILE A 798 -12.33 24.61 -2.76
C ILE A 798 -11.99 24.87 -4.23
N GLU A 799 -10.89 25.59 -4.49
CA GLU A 799 -10.44 25.84 -5.86
C GLU A 799 -10.00 24.53 -6.54
N TYR A 800 -9.28 23.64 -5.82
CA TYR A 800 -8.96 22.29 -6.31
C TYR A 800 -10.21 21.49 -6.67
N GLN A 801 -11.25 21.54 -5.82
CA GLN A 801 -12.51 20.86 -6.10
C GLN A 801 -13.21 21.42 -7.34
N ARG A 802 -13.20 22.74 -7.52
CA ARG A 802 -13.85 23.41 -8.65
C ARG A 802 -13.12 23.09 -9.96
N GLU A 803 -11.82 23.42 -10.03
CA GLU A 803 -11.02 23.15 -11.24
C GLU A 803 -10.95 21.66 -11.56
N GLY A 804 -10.78 20.82 -10.53
CA GLY A 804 -10.79 19.37 -10.72
C GLY A 804 -12.12 18.83 -11.23
N TYR A 805 -13.25 19.45 -10.88
CA TYR A 805 -14.57 19.08 -11.43
C TYR A 805 -14.72 19.53 -12.88
N ASP A 806 -14.32 20.76 -13.21
CA ASP A 806 -14.38 21.29 -14.57
C ASP A 806 -13.51 20.44 -15.53
N MET A 807 -12.29 20.07 -15.11
CA MET A 807 -11.42 19.14 -15.84
C MET A 807 -12.05 17.75 -16.00
N PHE A 808 -12.73 17.25 -14.97
CA PHE A 808 -13.41 15.96 -15.04
C PHE A 808 -14.59 15.98 -16.02
N GLN A 809 -15.39 17.05 -16.07
CA GLN A 809 -16.45 17.19 -17.08
C GLN A 809 -15.88 17.24 -18.50
N ALA A 810 -14.84 18.06 -18.73
CA ALA A 810 -14.17 18.13 -20.02
C ALA A 810 -13.58 16.77 -20.45
N MET A 811 -13.03 16.01 -19.50
CA MET A 811 -12.56 14.64 -19.75
C MET A 811 -13.71 13.71 -20.16
N LEU A 812 -14.86 13.78 -19.48
CA LEU A 812 -16.04 12.97 -19.83
C LEU A 812 -16.61 13.32 -21.19
N GLU A 813 -16.69 14.60 -21.55
CA GLU A 813 -17.13 15.07 -22.87
C GLU A 813 -16.18 14.54 -23.97
N SER A 814 -14.87 14.71 -23.77
CA SER A 814 -13.86 14.19 -24.69
C SER A 814 -13.87 12.67 -24.81
N LEU A 815 -14.19 11.95 -23.73
CA LEU A 815 -14.36 10.49 -23.73
C LEU A 815 -15.52 10.06 -24.61
N LYS A 816 -16.69 10.72 -24.50
CA LYS A 816 -17.87 10.42 -25.35
C LYS A 816 -17.55 10.64 -26.81
N GLU A 817 -16.95 11.78 -27.14
CA GLU A 817 -16.61 12.15 -28.51
C GLU A 817 -15.65 11.14 -29.14
N GLU A 818 -14.53 10.85 -28.48
CA GLU A 818 -13.54 9.91 -29.01
C GLU A 818 -14.11 8.49 -29.13
N THR A 819 -14.92 8.06 -28.15
CA THR A 819 -15.59 6.75 -28.19
C THR A 819 -16.42 6.63 -29.47
N VAL A 820 -17.29 7.60 -29.73
CA VAL A 820 -18.13 7.62 -30.94
C VAL A 820 -17.26 7.64 -32.21
N GLY A 821 -16.22 8.48 -32.25
CA GLY A 821 -15.31 8.55 -33.39
C GLY A 821 -14.61 7.21 -33.67
N TYR A 822 -14.15 6.50 -32.64
CA TYR A 822 -13.55 5.18 -32.80
C TYR A 822 -14.57 4.12 -33.23
N LEU A 823 -15.81 4.14 -32.71
CA LEU A 823 -16.84 3.18 -33.10
C LEU A 823 -17.13 3.19 -34.61
N PHE A 824 -17.17 4.38 -35.22
CA PHE A 824 -17.40 4.52 -36.65
C PHE A 824 -16.16 4.27 -37.51
N ASN A 825 -14.99 4.75 -37.08
CA ASN A 825 -13.82 4.81 -37.95
C ASN A 825 -12.80 3.67 -37.75
N LEU A 826 -12.90 2.88 -36.68
CA LEU A 826 -11.95 1.79 -36.43
C LEU A 826 -12.12 0.68 -37.48
N GLN A 827 -11.08 0.37 -38.24
CA GLN A 827 -11.14 -0.74 -39.20
C GLN A 827 -11.18 -2.09 -38.47
N VAL A 828 -12.20 -2.90 -38.78
CA VAL A 828 -12.40 -4.23 -38.22
C VAL A 828 -12.00 -5.25 -39.27
N GLU A 829 -10.94 -6.01 -39.01
CA GLU A 829 -10.46 -7.09 -39.87
C GLU A 829 -10.77 -8.44 -39.24
N LYS A 830 -11.19 -9.42 -40.06
CA LYS A 830 -11.37 -10.79 -39.61
C LYS A 830 -9.99 -11.43 -39.40
N ALA A 831 -9.69 -11.89 -38.18
CA ALA A 831 -8.46 -12.65 -37.96
C ALA A 831 -8.48 -13.93 -38.79
N GLU A 832 -7.46 -14.13 -39.62
CA GLU A 832 -7.15 -15.47 -40.10
C GLU A 832 -6.76 -16.33 -38.89
N PRO A 833 -7.30 -17.54 -38.74
CA PRO A 833 -6.81 -18.45 -37.70
C PRO A 833 -5.31 -18.63 -37.95
N ASP A 834 -4.50 -18.46 -36.89
CA ASP A 834 -3.09 -18.81 -36.94
C ASP A 834 -3.00 -20.22 -37.54
N GLN A 835 -2.51 -20.30 -38.77
CA GLN A 835 -2.11 -21.58 -39.34
C GLN A 835 -0.98 -22.05 -38.44
N VAL A 836 -1.32 -22.96 -37.52
CA VAL A 836 -0.35 -23.79 -36.83
C VAL A 836 0.53 -24.34 -37.96
N ALA A 837 1.75 -23.81 -38.05
CA ALA A 837 2.71 -24.29 -39.03
C ALA A 837 2.78 -25.80 -38.85
N PRO A 838 2.60 -26.61 -39.91
CA PRO A 838 2.77 -28.04 -39.78
C PRO A 838 4.18 -28.24 -39.24
N GLU A 839 4.30 -28.91 -38.10
CA GLU A 839 5.59 -29.39 -37.61
C GLU A 839 6.27 -30.08 -38.80
N GLU A 840 7.37 -29.49 -39.29
CA GLU A 840 8.30 -30.22 -40.13
C GLU A 840 8.84 -31.36 -39.25
N VAL A 841 8.19 -32.51 -39.37
CA VAL A 841 8.76 -33.78 -38.94
C VAL A 841 10.00 -33.97 -39.78
N THR A 842 11.16 -33.55 -39.27
CA THR A 842 12.44 -33.98 -39.80
C THR A 842 12.51 -35.49 -39.69
N GLU A 843 12.16 -36.19 -40.77
CA GLU A 843 12.47 -37.60 -40.96
C GLU A 843 13.98 -37.80 -40.80
N VAL A 844 14.36 -38.44 -39.70
CA VAL A 844 15.70 -38.99 -39.53
C VAL A 844 15.84 -40.13 -40.54
N PRO A 845 16.83 -40.12 -41.45
CA PRO A 845 17.02 -41.22 -42.37
C PRO A 845 17.47 -42.46 -41.60
N ALA A 846 16.72 -43.55 -41.75
CA ALA A 846 17.09 -44.86 -41.25
C ALA A 846 18.34 -45.38 -41.98
N ALA A 847 19.48 -45.39 -41.28
CA ALA A 847 20.69 -46.07 -41.74
C ALA A 847 20.55 -47.58 -41.49
N GLY A 848 20.52 -48.34 -42.59
CA GLY A 848 20.60 -49.79 -42.61
C GLY A 848 21.93 -50.31 -42.03
N GLY A 849 21.85 -51.47 -41.37
CA GLY A 849 22.94 -52.04 -40.59
C GLY A 849 24.07 -52.71 -41.39
N SER A 850 25.23 -52.75 -40.74
CA SER A 850 26.30 -53.76 -40.72
C SER A 850 27.44 -53.10 -39.93
N GLY A 851 27.92 -53.61 -38.80
CA GLY A 851 28.58 -54.88 -38.57
C GLY A 851 29.92 -54.57 -37.87
N ASP A 852 30.21 -55.29 -36.78
CA ASP A 852 31.48 -55.41 -36.04
C ASP A 852 31.91 -54.37 -34.98
N GLY A 853 32.04 -54.87 -33.74
CA GLY A 853 33.34 -54.77 -33.04
C GLY A 853 33.43 -54.05 -31.68
N LYS A 854 33.12 -54.78 -30.60
CA LYS A 854 33.79 -54.80 -29.26
C LYS A 854 33.96 -53.51 -28.39
N SER A 855 33.49 -53.71 -27.14
CA SER A 855 34.14 -53.44 -25.84
C SER A 855 34.00 -52.10 -25.08
N ALA A 856 33.41 -52.25 -23.87
CA ALA A 856 33.90 -51.83 -22.54
C ALA A 856 33.47 -50.49 -21.87
N GLN A 857 32.76 -50.68 -20.74
CA GLN A 857 32.84 -50.01 -19.43
C GLN A 857 32.50 -48.51 -19.26
N GLY A 858 31.30 -48.28 -18.66
CA GLY A 858 31.18 -47.74 -17.30
C GLY A 858 31.04 -46.22 -17.10
N GLY A 859 29.87 -45.78 -16.59
CA GLY A 859 29.78 -44.58 -15.74
C GLY A 859 28.68 -43.54 -16.05
N LYS A 860 27.53 -43.71 -15.40
CA LYS A 860 26.55 -42.70 -14.90
C LYS A 860 26.43 -41.34 -15.64
N HIS A 861 25.37 -41.17 -16.41
CA HIS A 861 24.79 -39.87 -16.77
C HIS A 861 23.40 -39.69 -16.13
N ALA A 862 23.16 -38.45 -15.69
CA ALA A 862 21.97 -37.96 -15.03
C ALA A 862 20.72 -37.99 -15.94
N THR A 863 19.58 -38.28 -15.32
CA THR A 863 18.24 -38.17 -15.90
C THR A 863 17.91 -36.70 -16.19
N PRO A 864 17.32 -36.33 -17.34
CA PRO A 864 16.73 -35.01 -17.52
C PRO A 864 15.46 -34.88 -16.66
N PRO A 865 15.12 -33.69 -16.15
CA PRO A 865 13.86 -33.48 -15.46
C PRO A 865 12.68 -33.67 -16.43
N PRO A 866 11.49 -34.07 -15.94
CA PRO A 866 10.31 -34.17 -16.77
C PRO A 866 9.92 -32.79 -17.31
N PRO A 867 9.32 -32.71 -18.52
CA PRO A 867 8.81 -31.46 -19.06
C PRO A 867 7.73 -30.91 -18.12
N GLN A 868 7.88 -29.65 -17.72
CA GLN A 868 6.82 -28.90 -17.04
C GLN A 868 5.62 -28.77 -18.00
N PRO A 869 4.37 -28.92 -17.51
CA PRO A 869 3.20 -28.65 -18.32
C PRO A 869 3.19 -27.14 -18.65
N GLN A 870 3.34 -26.81 -19.93
CA GLN A 870 3.03 -25.48 -20.42
C GLN A 870 1.54 -25.24 -20.18
N ALA A 871 1.23 -24.15 -19.47
CA ALA A 871 -0.15 -23.71 -19.31
C ALA A 871 -0.71 -23.43 -20.71
N GLU A 872 -1.78 -24.13 -21.07
CA GLU A 872 -2.60 -23.83 -22.23
C GLU A 872 -3.26 -22.46 -21.98
N ASP A 873 -2.69 -21.41 -22.58
CA ASP A 873 -3.33 -20.11 -22.70
C ASP A 873 -4.48 -20.28 -23.72
N GLU A 874 -5.69 -20.54 -23.25
CA GLU A 874 -6.89 -20.40 -24.08
C GLU A 874 -7.12 -18.91 -24.35
N SER A 875 -6.56 -18.45 -25.47
CA SER A 875 -6.72 -17.07 -25.94
C SER A 875 -8.15 -16.79 -26.40
N VAL A 876 -8.73 -15.71 -25.88
CA VAL A 876 -9.89 -14.98 -26.43
C VAL A 876 -9.75 -14.80 -27.95
N PRO A 877 -10.85 -14.83 -28.76
CA PRO A 877 -10.75 -14.78 -30.22
C PRO A 877 -9.89 -13.62 -30.74
N ALA A 878 -8.94 -13.93 -31.63
CA ALA A 878 -7.95 -13.01 -32.19
C ALA A 878 -8.51 -11.87 -33.07
N ALA A 879 -9.83 -11.78 -33.25
CA ALA A 879 -10.52 -11.06 -34.34
C ALA A 879 -10.62 -9.51 -34.21
N LEU A 880 -9.99 -8.88 -33.22
CA LEU A 880 -10.18 -7.44 -32.96
C LEU A 880 -8.89 -6.72 -32.52
N ARG A 881 -7.80 -6.89 -33.29
CA ARG A 881 -6.55 -6.11 -33.11
C ARG A 881 -6.44 -5.02 -34.18
N GLY A 882 -7.04 -3.86 -33.94
CA GLY A 882 -6.85 -2.67 -34.77
C GLY A 882 -5.48 -2.01 -34.56
N LYS A 883 -4.90 -1.43 -35.62
CA LYS A 883 -3.72 -0.56 -35.54
C LYS A 883 -4.05 0.66 -34.67
N GLY A 884 -3.54 0.70 -33.43
CA GLY A 884 -3.79 1.79 -32.47
C GLY A 884 -4.27 1.33 -31.08
N LEU A 885 -4.78 0.10 -30.96
CA LEU A 885 -5.28 -0.51 -29.71
C LEU A 885 -4.26 -1.49 -29.09
N GLY A 886 -2.96 -1.26 -29.29
CA GLY A 886 -1.90 -2.21 -28.91
C GLY A 886 -1.79 -2.44 -27.41
N ASN A 887 -1.79 -3.71 -27.00
CA ASN A 887 -1.51 -4.18 -25.63
C ASN A 887 -0.13 -3.69 -25.14
N GLN A 888 -0.10 -2.65 -24.31
CA GLN A 888 1.09 -2.28 -23.52
C GLN A 888 1.18 -3.15 -22.26
N ARG A 889 1.27 -4.49 -22.42
CA ARG A 889 1.30 -5.44 -21.29
C ARG A 889 2.62 -5.42 -20.49
N ASP A 890 3.70 -4.86 -21.03
CA ASP A 890 5.05 -4.93 -20.45
C ASP A 890 5.66 -3.56 -20.09
N ARG A 891 5.00 -2.79 -19.24
CA ARG A 891 5.63 -1.61 -18.59
C ARG A 891 5.93 -1.91 -17.14
N ALA A 892 7.17 -1.69 -16.74
CA ALA A 892 7.60 -1.86 -15.35
C ALA A 892 6.82 -0.90 -14.45
N LEU A 893 5.85 -1.43 -13.70
CA LEU A 893 5.05 -0.67 -12.74
C LEU A 893 5.86 -0.46 -11.45
N THR A 894 5.69 0.71 -10.83
CA THR A 894 6.22 1.01 -9.51
C THR A 894 5.06 1.14 -8.53
N LEU A 895 5.07 0.34 -7.49
CA LEU A 895 4.12 0.39 -6.38
C LEU A 895 4.72 1.25 -5.27
N SER A 896 3.96 2.22 -4.77
CA SER A 896 4.37 3.10 -3.69
C SER A 896 3.28 3.14 -2.61
N GLY A 897 3.63 2.89 -1.37
CA GLY A 897 2.69 2.84 -0.25
C GLY A 897 3.39 3.06 1.10
N PRO A 898 2.64 3.14 2.21
CA PRO A 898 3.21 3.29 3.54
C PRO A 898 4.05 2.07 3.95
N ASP A 899 5.15 2.32 4.65
CA ASP A 899 5.82 1.33 5.49
C ASP A 899 5.23 1.29 6.92
N GLU A 900 5.73 0.40 7.78
CA GLU A 900 5.26 0.26 9.18
C GLU A 900 5.45 1.54 10.02
N SER A 901 6.29 2.48 9.58
CA SER A 901 6.51 3.77 10.22
C SER A 901 5.64 4.88 9.62
N GLY A 902 4.83 4.56 8.60
CA GLY A 902 3.98 5.46 7.81
C GLY A 902 4.72 6.31 6.78
N ASP A 903 6.00 6.04 6.54
CA ASP A 903 6.81 6.69 5.51
C ASP A 903 6.62 6.01 4.14
N VAL A 904 7.07 6.66 3.07
CA VAL A 904 6.88 6.16 1.69
C VAL A 904 7.88 5.05 1.36
N SER A 905 7.39 3.86 1.04
CA SER A 905 8.15 2.73 0.50
C SER A 905 7.81 2.46 -0.97
N LYS A 906 8.82 2.14 -1.79
CA LYS A 906 8.66 1.85 -3.24
C LYS A 906 9.09 0.41 -3.55
N ARG A 907 8.28 -0.30 -4.34
CA ARG A 907 8.54 -1.64 -4.88
C ARG A 907 8.39 -1.62 -6.40
N GLY A 908 9.36 -2.17 -7.14
CA GLY A 908 9.27 -2.28 -8.61
C GLY A 908 8.77 -3.65 -9.04
N ALA A 909 7.77 -3.70 -9.93
CA ALA A 909 7.37 -4.92 -10.61
C ALA A 909 8.31 -5.15 -11.80
N GLY A 910 9.44 -5.80 -11.54
CA GLY A 910 10.33 -6.31 -12.58
C GLY A 910 10.58 -7.78 -12.31
N ALA A 911 10.31 -8.64 -13.29
CA ALA A 911 10.69 -10.05 -13.26
C ALA A 911 12.16 -10.16 -12.84
N GLU A 912 12.40 -10.71 -11.65
CA GLU A 912 13.73 -11.11 -11.22
C GLU A 912 14.22 -12.15 -12.22
N ARG A 913 15.16 -11.77 -13.07
CA ARG A 913 15.94 -12.73 -13.84
C ARG A 913 16.61 -13.65 -12.83
N ASP A 914 16.27 -14.94 -12.94
CA ASP A 914 16.85 -16.06 -12.24
C ASP A 914 18.33 -15.85 -11.90
N GLY A 915 18.57 -15.60 -10.61
CA GLY A 915 19.87 -15.80 -10.00
C GLY A 915 20.13 -17.29 -9.85
N SER A 916 20.40 -17.99 -10.95
CA SER A 916 21.01 -19.32 -10.88
C SER A 916 22.53 -19.18 -10.70
N SER A 917 23.01 -19.86 -9.69
CA SER A 917 24.41 -19.98 -9.29
C SER A 917 25.30 -20.48 -10.44
N ALA A 918 26.25 -19.64 -10.88
CA ALA A 918 27.50 -20.12 -11.46
C ALA A 918 28.58 -20.13 -10.38
N GLY A 919 28.61 -21.22 -9.62
CA GLY A 919 29.69 -21.53 -8.69
C GLY A 919 30.82 -22.31 -9.36
N ALA A 920 32.04 -21.83 -9.10
CA ALA A 920 33.32 -22.54 -9.04
C ALA A 920 34.25 -22.57 -10.27
N GLY A 921 35.41 -21.93 -10.09
CA GLY A 921 36.66 -22.33 -10.75
C GLY A 921 37.71 -21.22 -10.85
N GLY A 922 38.61 -21.10 -9.88
CA GLY A 922 39.92 -20.46 -10.12
C GLY A 922 40.46 -19.58 -9.00
N ALA A 923 41.32 -20.16 -8.17
CA ALA A 923 42.12 -19.47 -7.16
C ALA A 923 42.98 -18.34 -7.75
N ASN A 924 42.95 -17.14 -7.15
CA ASN A 924 44.17 -16.39 -6.85
C ASN A 924 43.93 -15.23 -5.87
N SER A 925 44.40 -15.44 -4.65
CA SER A 925 44.64 -14.45 -3.61
C SER A 925 45.60 -13.36 -4.09
N GLY A 926 45.25 -12.08 -3.89
CA GLY A 926 46.20 -10.98 -4.04
C GLY A 926 45.55 -9.60 -3.98
N SER A 927 45.96 -8.81 -2.99
CA SER A 927 45.50 -7.46 -2.74
C SER A 927 45.86 -6.52 -3.91
N ARG A 928 45.11 -5.43 -4.08
CA ARG A 928 45.28 -4.42 -5.14
C ARG A 928 46.70 -3.81 -5.19
N ARG A 929 47.45 -3.89 -4.08
CA ARG A 929 48.83 -3.45 -3.93
C ARG A 929 49.83 -4.42 -4.58
N GLU A 930 49.57 -5.72 -4.51
CA GLU A 930 50.41 -6.77 -5.12
C GLU A 930 50.27 -6.80 -6.65
N ARG A 931 49.08 -6.55 -7.18
CA ARG A 931 48.86 -6.41 -8.64
C ARG A 931 49.62 -5.24 -9.26
N ARG A 932 49.75 -4.12 -8.53
CA ARG A 932 50.54 -2.95 -8.99
C ARG A 932 52.05 -3.19 -8.91
N ALA A 933 52.51 -4.01 -7.98
CA ALA A 933 53.92 -4.42 -7.90
C ALA A 933 54.29 -5.39 -9.02
N ALA A 934 53.42 -6.35 -9.35
CA ALA A 934 53.61 -7.30 -10.45
C ALA A 934 53.57 -6.62 -11.84
N ALA A 935 52.67 -5.65 -12.05
CA ALA A 935 52.59 -4.87 -13.29
C ALA A 935 53.83 -3.98 -13.51
N ARG A 936 54.42 -3.42 -12.44
CA ARG A 936 55.68 -2.66 -12.51
C ARG A 936 56.91 -3.54 -12.75
N ALA A 937 56.89 -4.80 -12.31
CA ALA A 937 57.96 -5.77 -12.56
C ALA A 937 57.95 -6.32 -14.00
N GLN A 938 56.76 -6.49 -14.61
CA GLN A 938 56.62 -6.91 -16.01
C GLN A 938 56.95 -5.77 -17.00
N ALA A 939 56.61 -4.52 -16.68
CA ALA A 939 56.96 -3.35 -17.51
C ALA A 939 58.48 -3.06 -17.60
N LYS A 940 59.28 -3.54 -16.63
CA LYS A 940 60.74 -3.38 -16.60
C LYS A 940 61.52 -4.45 -17.37
N LYS A 941 60.88 -5.54 -17.82
CA LYS A 941 61.53 -6.61 -18.61
C LYS A 941 61.42 -6.44 -20.15
N GLY A 942 60.63 -5.48 -20.63
CA GLY A 942 60.35 -5.29 -22.07
C GLY A 942 61.15 -4.19 -22.80
N LYS A 943 62.03 -3.43 -22.13
CA LYS A 943 62.73 -2.26 -22.71
C LYS A 943 64.26 -2.36 -22.68
N ASN A 944 64.81 -3.52 -23.06
CA ASN A 944 66.25 -3.69 -23.30
C ASN A 944 66.56 -4.47 -24.61
N ARG A 945 65.82 -4.16 -25.67
CA ARG A 945 66.06 -4.43 -27.10
C ARG A 945 65.32 -3.29 -27.82
N ALA A 946 65.90 -2.34 -28.54
CA ALA A 946 67.15 -2.29 -29.29
C ALA A 946 67.88 -0.95 -29.06
N ARG A 947 69.22 -1.04 -29.12
CA ARG A 947 70.22 0.02 -28.96
C ARG A 947 70.37 0.83 -30.26
N ARG A 948 70.41 2.15 -30.16
CA ARG A 948 71.63 2.94 -30.39
C ARG A 948 71.53 4.27 -29.66
#